data_AF-A0A9P9Z870-F1
#
_entry.id   AF-A0A9P9Z870-F1
#
_cell.length_a   1.000
_cell.length_b   1.000
_cell.length_c   1.000
_cell.angle_alpha   90.00
_cell.angle_beta   90.00
_cell.angle_gamma   90.00
#
_symmetry.space_group_name_H-M   'P 1'
#
loop_
_entity.id
_entity.type
_entity.pdbx_description
1 polymer ?
#
loop_
_entity_poly.entity_id
_entity_poly.type
_entity_poly.pdbx_seq_one_letter_code
_entity_poly.pdbx_strand_id
1 'polypeptide(L)'
;MLAHGGRMDENPTAPRTWREKLWALRVSIAAALAAVIVGGAGGAALAVASDGADSGRGGPGGFGRHGGPGGLNGQNGQQGFRGVPPGGAPRAGALLLENIHPSATETFARHGIDVETVAGSLGEDELIEAVQGFDVLGIRSNTNLTQKVLDQTPDLLAVGAFCIGTNQIDLPATTRRGIGAFNAPYSNTRSVVELVIGEIISLARRLPEKTEKMHAGVWDKSAKGSHEIRGRVLGIVGYGNIGSQLSVVAEAVGLRVIYFDTNDRLAHGNAERVGSLEELLGRADVVTLHVDGRPGNAGLFGDEQFRAMKPRSMFINASRGMVVDDQALRGHIESGHIAGAALDVFPVEPKAQGEPFESVLRGLPNVILTPHVGGSTQEAQEEIGRFVAGKLSAYLHEGSTANSVSLPELQPAPLDSQFRIAHLHVNVPGVLAEINRVLLEENANVISQNLATQGEQGYAVTDVAGDVSDAVVEKLRAMSQTIWLRTRCTALLDRGARLAHDGTVTGRIGLPGRTGWLGVVLQSPDPRALSRFYERLLGWSVATDEPTWVTMQARDGRGVLLPWNLAFQLDEAYEPPVWPSEAGQQQMQLHLDVEVTDVESATAAALEIGARLHEHQPQDDVRVLLDPDGHVFCLYTGEYAG
;
A
#
# COMPACT_ATOMS: atom_id res chain seq x y z
N MET A 1 56.61 37.77 0.39
CA MET A 1 56.96 38.39 1.68
C MET A 1 56.19 37.61 2.74
N LEU A 2 56.75 36.52 3.30
CA LEU A 2 57.66 36.46 4.46
C LEU A 2 57.02 37.13 5.70
N ALA A 3 56.88 36.56 6.90
CA ALA A 3 57.46 35.34 7.51
C ALA A 3 56.72 34.98 8.83
N HIS A 4 56.67 33.70 9.21
CA HIS A 4 57.35 33.02 10.35
C HIS A 4 56.70 32.96 11.75
N GLY A 5 56.78 31.74 12.33
CA GLY A 5 56.89 31.40 13.76
C GLY A 5 55.56 30.91 14.39
N GLY A 6 55.37 29.69 14.92
CA GLY A 6 56.28 28.65 15.39
C GLY A 6 56.25 28.57 16.93
N ARG A 7 55.57 27.57 17.51
CA ARG A 7 55.94 26.94 18.79
C ARG A 7 55.23 25.60 19.02
N MET A 8 56.05 24.63 19.44
CA MET A 8 55.67 23.31 19.94
C MET A 8 54.99 23.42 21.32
N ASP A 9 54.18 22.41 21.66
CA ASP A 9 54.30 21.73 22.96
C ASP A 9 53.76 20.29 22.84
N GLU A 10 54.53 19.35 23.38
CA GLU A 10 54.21 17.93 23.53
C GLU A 10 53.26 17.71 24.71
N ASN A 11 52.36 16.72 24.61
CA ASN A 11 51.97 15.92 25.77
C ASN A 11 51.61 14.49 25.32
N PRO A 12 52.28 13.43 25.83
CA PRO A 12 52.08 12.06 25.41
C PRO A 12 51.01 11.33 26.26
N THR A 13 50.45 10.25 25.70
CA THR A 13 49.60 9.22 26.33
C THR A 13 48.12 9.55 26.61
N ALA A 14 47.28 9.30 25.59
CA ALA A 14 45.92 8.80 25.77
C ALA A 14 45.65 7.75 24.67
N PRO A 15 45.11 6.56 24.98
CA PRO A 15 44.82 5.55 23.96
C PRO A 15 43.78 6.09 22.98
N ARG A 16 44.14 6.08 21.69
CA ARG A 16 43.25 6.43 20.58
C ARG A 16 42.02 5.53 20.65
N THR A 17 40.86 6.11 20.93
CA THR A 17 39.59 5.43 20.86
C THR A 17 39.35 4.96 19.43
N TRP A 18 38.92 3.71 19.29
CA TRP A 18 38.61 2.93 18.08
C TRP A 18 37.52 3.54 17.16
N ARG A 19 37.11 4.80 17.38
CA ARG A 19 35.88 5.42 16.86
C ARG A 19 35.92 5.94 15.42
N GLU A 20 36.98 5.71 14.65
CA GLU A 20 37.14 6.28 13.30
C GLU A 20 37.46 5.27 12.19
N LYS A 21 36.83 4.09 12.21
CA LYS A 21 36.71 3.26 11.00
C LYS A 21 35.25 3.26 10.53
N LEU A 22 35.05 3.75 9.32
CA LEU A 22 33.77 3.85 8.62
C LEU A 22 33.08 2.48 8.54
N TRP A 23 31.87 2.36 9.10
CA TRP A 23 31.00 1.18 8.98
C TRP A 23 29.97 1.43 7.87
N ALA A 24 29.92 0.56 6.87
CA ALA A 24 28.74 0.40 6.04
C ALA A 24 27.86 -0.66 6.72
N LEU A 25 27.03 -0.25 7.68
CA LEU A 25 26.18 -1.16 8.44
C LEU A 25 24.99 -1.59 7.56
N ARG A 26 24.90 -2.88 7.22
CA ARG A 26 23.64 -3.54 6.86
C ARG A 26 23.28 -4.49 7.98
N VAL A 27 22.16 -4.22 8.65
CA VAL A 27 21.46 -5.26 9.42
C VAL A 27 20.62 -6.00 8.40
N SER A 28 21.04 -7.21 8.03
CA SER A 28 20.25 -8.08 7.18
C SER A 28 19.39 -8.94 8.09
N ILE A 29 18.09 -8.68 8.14
CA ILE A 29 17.12 -9.59 8.76
C ILE A 29 16.85 -10.67 7.70
N ALA A 30 17.66 -11.72 7.67
CA ALA A 30 17.56 -12.79 6.69
C ALA A 30 17.44 -14.17 7.36
N ALA A 31 16.32 -14.83 7.03
CA ALA A 31 16.09 -16.28 7.00
C ALA A 31 15.89 -17.06 8.31
N ALA A 32 14.62 -17.39 8.57
CA ALA A 32 14.21 -18.76 8.85
C ALA A 32 13.35 -19.26 7.66
N LEU A 33 13.98 -19.69 6.57
CA LEU A 33 13.27 -20.37 5.46
C LEU A 33 14.14 -21.32 4.62
N ALA A 34 15.35 -21.68 5.07
CA ALA A 34 16.23 -22.57 4.30
C ALA A 34 16.78 -23.73 5.15
N ALA A 35 15.91 -24.69 5.50
CA ALA A 35 16.37 -25.97 6.04
C ALA A 35 15.38 -27.13 5.77
N VAL A 36 14.86 -27.24 4.54
CA VAL A 36 14.48 -28.52 3.92
C VAL A 36 14.76 -28.36 2.44
N ILE A 37 15.31 -29.38 1.79
CA ILE A 37 15.73 -29.44 0.37
C ILE A 37 17.22 -29.12 0.14
N VAL A 38 18.11 -29.99 0.65
CA VAL A 38 19.15 -30.60 -0.21
C VAL A 38 19.34 -32.04 0.25
N GLY A 39 18.94 -32.98 -0.60
CA GLY A 39 19.14 -34.41 -0.38
C GLY A 39 18.67 -35.23 -1.58
N GLY A 40 19.55 -35.42 -2.55
CA GLY A 40 19.46 -36.54 -3.49
C GLY A 40 19.01 -36.21 -4.91
N ALA A 41 19.98 -35.86 -5.75
CA ALA A 41 19.88 -35.98 -7.20
C ALA A 41 19.83 -37.46 -7.63
N GLY A 42 18.95 -37.78 -8.57
CA GLY A 42 18.97 -39.00 -9.38
C GLY A 42 18.45 -38.65 -10.76
N GLY A 43 19.36 -38.51 -11.72
CA GLY A 43 19.09 -37.88 -13.02
C GLY A 43 18.36 -38.74 -14.05
N ALA A 44 17.92 -38.08 -15.11
CA ALA A 44 17.87 -38.62 -16.47
C ALA A 44 17.80 -37.46 -17.46
N ALA A 45 18.86 -37.34 -18.27
CA ALA A 45 18.88 -36.50 -19.45
C ALA A 45 18.00 -37.13 -20.54
N LEU A 46 17.21 -36.31 -21.25
CA LEU A 46 16.85 -36.61 -22.64
C LEU A 46 16.59 -35.30 -23.40
N ALA A 47 17.50 -35.02 -24.32
CA ALA A 47 17.37 -34.04 -25.38
C ALA A 47 16.73 -34.71 -26.60
N VAL A 48 15.71 -34.09 -27.21
CA VAL A 48 15.30 -34.22 -28.63
C VAL A 48 14.44 -32.97 -28.92
N ALA A 49 14.99 -31.94 -29.56
CA ALA A 49 15.05 -31.65 -31.00
C ALA A 49 13.89 -30.76 -31.49
N SER A 50 14.33 -29.63 -32.06
CA SER A 50 13.58 -28.72 -32.91
C SER A 50 13.39 -29.29 -34.31
N ASP A 51 12.19 -29.14 -34.87
CA ASP A 51 11.84 -28.95 -36.29
C ASP A 51 10.31 -28.71 -36.30
N GLY A 52 9.67 -27.85 -37.08
CA GLY A 52 10.00 -27.32 -38.40
C GLY A 52 8.85 -27.67 -39.37
N ALA A 53 8.14 -26.63 -39.84
CA ALA A 53 7.37 -26.54 -41.10
C ALA A 53 5.94 -27.16 -41.23
N ASP A 54 4.96 -26.25 -41.38
CA ASP A 54 4.20 -25.94 -42.62
C ASP A 54 3.14 -26.90 -43.22
N SER A 55 2.18 -26.26 -43.91
CA SER A 55 1.06 -26.75 -44.75
C SER A 55 -0.23 -27.17 -44.02
N GLY A 56 -1.45 -26.84 -44.46
CA GLY A 56 -1.94 -26.08 -45.60
C GLY A 56 -3.49 -26.11 -45.62
N ARG A 57 -4.08 -24.98 -46.03
CA ARG A 57 -5.39 -24.73 -46.70
C ARG A 57 -6.54 -25.75 -46.60
N GLY A 58 -7.74 -25.20 -46.29
CA GLY A 58 -9.04 -25.68 -46.80
C GLY A 58 -10.25 -25.05 -46.09
N GLY A 59 -10.89 -24.04 -46.69
CA GLY A 59 -12.16 -23.45 -46.22
C GLY A 59 -13.41 -24.22 -46.69
N PRO A 60 -14.59 -23.57 -46.84
CA PRO A 60 -15.50 -23.21 -45.75
C PRO A 60 -16.94 -23.73 -45.98
N GLY A 61 -17.78 -23.71 -44.94
CA GLY A 61 -19.25 -23.88 -45.03
C GLY A 61 -19.86 -23.86 -43.63
N GLY A 62 -21.04 -23.32 -43.34
CA GLY A 62 -22.09 -22.72 -44.14
C GLY A 62 -23.22 -22.34 -43.17
N PHE A 63 -23.99 -21.33 -43.53
CA PHE A 63 -25.08 -20.71 -42.78
C PHE A 63 -26.22 -21.66 -42.38
N GLY A 64 -26.88 -21.36 -41.25
CA GLY A 64 -28.21 -21.86 -40.90
C GLY A 64 -28.96 -20.89 -39.98
N ARG A 65 -29.77 -20.01 -40.59
CA ARG A 65 -30.84 -19.23 -39.94
C ARG A 65 -32.15 -20.02 -40.00
N HIS A 66 -32.93 -20.03 -38.92
CA HIS A 66 -34.41 -20.08 -38.83
C HIS A 66 -34.72 -19.97 -37.32
N GLY A 67 -35.67 -19.24 -36.74
CA GLY A 67 -36.82 -18.43 -37.15
C GLY A 67 -37.75 -18.38 -35.93
N GLY A 68 -38.16 -17.19 -35.45
CA GLY A 68 -39.23 -17.05 -34.42
C GLY A 68 -40.63 -17.24 -35.02
N PRO A 69 -41.75 -16.78 -34.41
CA PRO A 69 -41.96 -16.16 -33.10
C PRO A 69 -43.15 -16.76 -32.30
N GLY A 70 -43.33 -16.36 -31.04
CA GLY A 70 -44.56 -16.67 -30.26
C GLY A 70 -44.68 -15.75 -29.04
N GLY A 71 -45.69 -14.87 -29.05
CA GLY A 71 -45.87 -13.82 -28.04
C GLY A 71 -46.90 -14.14 -26.94
N LEU A 72 -46.78 -13.34 -25.88
CA LEU A 72 -47.79 -12.82 -24.95
C LEU A 72 -48.59 -13.82 -24.07
N ASN A 73 -48.30 -13.83 -22.77
CA ASN A 73 -49.20 -13.24 -21.76
C ASN A 73 -48.52 -13.16 -20.39
N GLY A 74 -48.74 -12.05 -19.70
CA GLY A 74 -48.19 -11.78 -18.37
C GLY A 74 -48.89 -12.53 -17.25
N GLN A 75 -48.16 -12.72 -16.16
CA GLN A 75 -48.70 -12.82 -14.81
C GLN A 75 -47.60 -12.41 -13.82
N ASN A 76 -47.95 -11.47 -12.95
CA ASN A 76 -47.20 -11.11 -11.75
C ASN A 76 -46.83 -12.36 -10.96
N GLY A 77 -45.56 -12.48 -10.61
CA GLY A 77 -45.07 -13.48 -9.66
C GLY A 77 -43.90 -12.88 -8.89
N GLN A 78 -44.21 -12.30 -7.73
CA GLN A 78 -43.26 -12.16 -6.64
C GLN A 78 -42.56 -13.51 -6.45
N GLN A 79 -41.26 -13.59 -6.70
CA GLN A 79 -40.44 -14.71 -6.24
C GLN A 79 -39.50 -14.15 -5.19
N GLY A 80 -39.91 -14.35 -3.94
CA GLY A 80 -39.16 -13.99 -2.76
C GLY A 80 -37.85 -14.77 -2.65
N PHE A 81 -36.88 -14.08 -2.05
CA PHE A 81 -35.63 -14.61 -1.55
C PHE A 81 -35.88 -15.87 -0.72
N ARG A 82 -35.25 -16.99 -1.12
CA ARG A 82 -35.30 -18.25 -0.38
C ARG A 82 -34.25 -18.23 0.73
N GLY A 83 -34.71 -18.55 1.93
CA GLY A 83 -33.94 -18.49 3.17
C GLY A 83 -32.78 -19.48 3.29
N VAL A 84 -31.90 -19.10 4.21
CA VAL A 84 -30.74 -19.82 4.74
C VAL A 84 -31.15 -21.22 5.24
N PRO A 85 -30.46 -22.31 4.84
CA PRO A 85 -30.61 -23.61 5.49
C PRO A 85 -29.89 -23.63 6.85
N PRO A 86 -30.46 -24.24 7.90
CA PRO A 86 -29.79 -24.33 9.20
C PRO A 86 -28.71 -25.42 9.16
N GLY A 87 -27.47 -25.08 9.50
CA GLY A 87 -26.42 -26.04 9.85
C GLY A 87 -25.18 -26.12 8.95
N GLY A 88 -24.96 -25.17 8.04
CA GLY A 88 -23.67 -24.99 7.37
C GLY A 88 -22.85 -23.90 8.04
N ALA A 89 -21.53 -24.02 8.08
CA ALA A 89 -20.64 -22.91 8.46
C ALA A 89 -20.99 -21.63 7.66
N PRO A 90 -20.90 -20.43 8.24
CA PRO A 90 -21.21 -19.19 7.53
C PRO A 90 -20.36 -19.12 6.27
N ARG A 91 -21.01 -19.02 5.11
CA ARG A 91 -20.33 -18.78 3.84
C ARG A 91 -20.00 -17.30 3.77
N ALA A 92 -18.72 -16.99 3.59
CA ALA A 92 -18.28 -15.61 3.35
C ALA A 92 -18.97 -15.07 2.09
N GLY A 93 -19.88 -14.11 2.26
CA GLY A 93 -20.67 -13.54 1.17
C GLY A 93 -20.30 -12.08 0.88
N ALA A 94 -20.28 -11.69 -0.39
CA ALA A 94 -20.09 -10.30 -0.81
C ALA A 94 -21.29 -9.77 -1.61
N LEU A 95 -21.77 -8.58 -1.27
CA LEU A 95 -22.76 -7.83 -2.04
C LEU A 95 -22.05 -6.68 -2.79
N LEU A 96 -22.14 -6.65 -4.12
CA LEU A 96 -21.55 -5.61 -4.96
C LEU A 96 -22.63 -4.76 -5.62
N LEU A 97 -22.61 -3.45 -5.38
CA LEU A 97 -23.55 -2.47 -5.93
C LEU A 97 -22.95 -1.69 -7.11
N GLU A 98 -23.79 -0.97 -7.84
CA GLU A 98 -23.38 0.05 -8.84
C GLU A 98 -22.59 -0.49 -10.05
N ASN A 99 -22.89 -1.71 -10.50
CA ASN A 99 -22.26 -2.36 -11.66
C ASN A 99 -20.72 -2.38 -11.55
N ILE A 100 -20.19 -2.84 -10.42
CA ILE A 100 -18.76 -3.12 -10.27
C ILE A 100 -18.30 -4.09 -11.37
N HIS A 101 -17.10 -3.85 -11.91
CA HIS A 101 -16.57 -4.61 -13.03
C HIS A 101 -16.49 -6.12 -12.73
N PRO A 102 -16.78 -7.02 -13.70
CA PRO A 102 -16.78 -8.47 -13.49
C PRO A 102 -15.47 -9.04 -12.93
N SER A 103 -14.33 -8.39 -13.17
CA SER A 103 -13.02 -8.75 -12.59
C SER A 103 -13.04 -8.86 -11.06
N ALA A 104 -13.92 -8.12 -10.37
CA ALA A 104 -14.14 -8.26 -8.94
C ALA A 104 -14.78 -9.61 -8.59
N THR A 105 -15.88 -9.96 -9.28
CA THR A 105 -16.60 -11.24 -9.09
C THR A 105 -15.70 -12.44 -9.41
N GLU A 106 -14.89 -12.36 -10.47
CA GLU A 106 -13.91 -13.38 -10.84
C GLU A 106 -12.81 -13.52 -9.78
N THR A 107 -12.42 -12.43 -9.13
CA THR A 107 -11.42 -12.45 -8.06
C THR A 107 -12.01 -13.08 -6.79
N PHE A 108 -13.20 -12.67 -6.35
CA PHE A 108 -13.88 -13.30 -5.23
C PHE A 108 -14.12 -14.80 -5.45
N ALA A 109 -14.56 -15.20 -6.65
CA ALA A 109 -14.78 -16.60 -7.00
C ALA A 109 -13.51 -17.44 -6.89
N ARG A 110 -12.35 -16.92 -7.33
CA ARG A 110 -11.05 -17.59 -7.15
C ARG A 110 -10.67 -17.80 -5.68
N HIS A 111 -11.21 -16.98 -4.79
CA HIS A 111 -11.02 -17.07 -3.34
C HIS A 111 -12.18 -17.77 -2.62
N GLY A 112 -13.14 -18.36 -3.35
CA GLY A 112 -14.26 -19.09 -2.75
C GLY A 112 -15.30 -18.23 -2.04
N ILE A 113 -15.38 -16.94 -2.37
CA ILE A 113 -16.36 -15.99 -1.82
C ILE A 113 -17.55 -15.90 -2.79
N ASP A 114 -18.75 -16.18 -2.28
CA ASP A 114 -19.98 -16.08 -3.06
C ASP A 114 -20.37 -14.60 -3.23
N VAL A 115 -20.75 -14.21 -4.45
CA VAL A 115 -21.02 -12.80 -4.78
C VAL A 115 -22.44 -12.61 -5.30
N GLU A 116 -23.16 -11.65 -4.74
CA GLU A 116 -24.38 -11.09 -5.30
C GLU A 116 -24.12 -9.70 -5.86
N THR A 117 -24.70 -9.39 -7.02
CA THR A 117 -24.49 -8.10 -7.70
C THR A 117 -25.81 -7.37 -7.93
N VAL A 118 -25.84 -6.08 -7.63
CA VAL A 118 -26.95 -5.17 -7.92
C VAL A 118 -26.45 -4.05 -8.83
N ALA A 119 -27.18 -3.78 -9.90
CA ALA A 119 -26.73 -2.84 -10.92
C ALA A 119 -26.73 -1.37 -10.47
N GLY A 120 -27.67 -1.00 -9.60
CA GLY A 120 -27.85 0.36 -9.11
C GLY A 120 -27.21 0.60 -7.73
N SER A 121 -27.21 1.86 -7.31
CA SER A 121 -27.08 2.23 -5.91
C SER A 121 -28.42 2.04 -5.20
N LEU A 122 -28.37 1.78 -3.90
CA LEU A 122 -29.57 1.63 -3.07
C LEU A 122 -29.77 2.84 -2.17
N GLY A 123 -31.02 3.13 -1.82
CA GLY A 123 -31.34 4.09 -0.76
C GLY A 123 -30.89 3.58 0.61
N GLU A 124 -30.82 4.45 1.62
CA GLU A 124 -30.28 4.09 2.94
C GLU A 124 -31.00 2.90 3.60
N ASP A 125 -32.34 2.89 3.60
CA ASP A 125 -33.12 1.81 4.22
C ASP A 125 -33.04 0.50 3.39
N GLU A 126 -33.07 0.60 2.05
CA GLU A 126 -32.90 -0.56 1.15
C GLU A 126 -31.50 -1.18 1.27
N LEU A 127 -30.48 -0.34 1.46
CA LEU A 127 -29.10 -0.77 1.67
C LEU A 127 -28.98 -1.58 2.97
N ILE A 128 -29.61 -1.10 4.05
CA ILE A 128 -29.62 -1.80 5.34
C ILE A 128 -30.23 -3.19 5.17
N GLU A 129 -31.35 -3.32 4.46
CA GLU A 129 -32.01 -4.60 4.20
C GLU A 129 -31.14 -5.52 3.33
N ALA A 130 -30.57 -4.99 2.25
CA ALA A 130 -29.80 -5.77 1.28
C ALA A 130 -28.48 -6.31 1.85
N VAL A 131 -27.82 -5.57 2.76
CA VAL A 131 -26.53 -5.96 3.35
C VAL A 131 -26.68 -7.09 4.38
N GLN A 132 -27.88 -7.34 4.90
CA GLN A 132 -28.10 -8.39 5.90
C GLN A 132 -27.66 -9.76 5.36
N GLY A 133 -26.78 -10.44 6.10
CA GLY A 133 -26.26 -11.75 5.72
C GLY A 133 -25.05 -11.74 4.80
N PHE A 134 -24.47 -10.57 4.51
CA PHE A 134 -23.19 -10.44 3.80
C PHE A 134 -22.08 -9.92 4.72
N ASP A 135 -20.89 -10.48 4.60
CA ASP A 135 -19.69 -10.04 5.33
C ASP A 135 -19.00 -8.85 4.66
N VAL A 136 -19.21 -8.71 3.35
CA VAL A 136 -18.54 -7.72 2.51
C VAL A 136 -19.54 -6.93 1.70
N LEU A 137 -19.39 -5.61 1.71
CA LEU A 137 -20.12 -4.69 0.84
C LEU A 137 -19.16 -4.00 -0.14
N GLY A 138 -19.41 -4.10 -1.43
CA GLY A 138 -18.74 -3.33 -2.48
C GLY A 138 -19.64 -2.22 -3.00
N ILE A 139 -19.15 -0.98 -2.98
CA ILE A 139 -19.86 0.20 -3.48
C ILE A 139 -18.98 1.01 -4.42
N ARG A 140 -19.59 1.96 -5.15
CA ARG A 140 -18.87 3.01 -5.89
C ARG A 140 -19.22 4.37 -5.30
N SER A 141 -19.44 5.39 -6.12
CA SER A 141 -19.57 6.78 -5.68
C SER A 141 -20.95 7.18 -5.19
N ASN A 142 -22.00 6.44 -5.54
CA ASN A 142 -23.39 6.89 -5.31
C ASN A 142 -23.98 6.34 -4.02
N THR A 143 -23.62 5.11 -3.63
CA THR A 143 -24.10 4.52 -2.37
C THR A 143 -23.42 5.20 -1.17
N ASN A 144 -24.21 5.67 -0.20
CA ASN A 144 -23.69 6.32 1.00
C ASN A 144 -23.76 5.35 2.19
N LEU A 145 -22.59 4.98 2.71
CA LEU A 145 -22.44 4.15 3.91
C LEU A 145 -22.38 5.06 5.13
N THR A 146 -23.55 5.46 5.62
CA THR A 146 -23.70 6.38 6.76
C THR A 146 -23.53 5.64 8.09
N GLN A 147 -23.36 6.39 9.19
CA GLN A 147 -23.39 5.81 10.54
C GLN A 147 -24.65 4.96 10.78
N LYS A 148 -25.83 5.38 10.31
CA LYS A 148 -27.08 4.63 10.51
C LYS A 148 -27.05 3.26 9.83
N VAL A 149 -26.46 3.17 8.64
CA VAL A 149 -26.30 1.88 7.94
C VAL A 149 -25.37 0.97 8.75
N LEU A 150 -24.21 1.50 9.14
CA LEU A 150 -23.22 0.77 9.95
C LEU A 150 -23.76 0.31 11.32
N ASP A 151 -24.65 1.09 11.93
CA ASP A 151 -25.33 0.75 13.18
C ASP A 151 -26.27 -0.46 13.03
N GLN A 152 -26.82 -0.68 11.84
CA GLN A 152 -27.82 -1.71 11.56
C GLN A 152 -27.26 -2.93 10.80
N THR A 153 -25.95 -2.95 10.54
CA THR A 153 -25.25 -4.06 9.86
C THR A 153 -24.09 -4.57 10.74
N PRO A 154 -24.36 -5.14 11.92
CA PRO A 154 -23.30 -5.52 12.88
C PRO A 154 -22.39 -6.65 12.40
N ASP A 155 -22.87 -7.46 11.45
CA ASP A 155 -22.12 -8.60 10.89
C ASP A 155 -21.19 -8.19 9.73
N LEU A 156 -21.26 -6.93 9.27
CA LEU A 156 -20.43 -6.45 8.17
C LEU A 156 -18.96 -6.40 8.61
N LEU A 157 -18.10 -7.18 7.94
CA LEU A 157 -16.67 -7.27 8.26
C LEU A 157 -15.85 -6.24 7.50
N ALA A 158 -16.21 -5.95 6.25
CA ALA A 158 -15.48 -5.02 5.40
C ALA A 158 -16.34 -4.33 4.33
N VAL A 159 -15.88 -3.15 3.91
CA VAL A 159 -16.40 -2.40 2.76
C VAL A 159 -15.29 -2.13 1.73
N GLY A 160 -15.60 -2.35 0.46
CA GLY A 160 -14.78 -1.93 -0.67
C GLY A 160 -15.38 -0.72 -1.36
N ALA A 161 -14.67 0.41 -1.36
CA ALA A 161 -14.90 1.48 -2.31
C ALA A 161 -14.22 1.10 -3.63
N PHE A 162 -14.99 0.62 -4.61
CA PHE A 162 -14.55 0.34 -5.98
C PHE A 162 -14.42 1.64 -6.79
N CYS A 163 -13.68 2.59 -6.20
CA CYS A 163 -13.30 3.87 -6.74
C CYS A 163 -12.09 4.41 -5.94
N ILE A 164 -11.60 5.60 -6.32
CA ILE A 164 -10.46 6.22 -5.65
C ILE A 164 -10.91 6.91 -4.36
N GLY A 165 -11.98 7.70 -4.45
CA GLY A 165 -12.53 8.43 -3.31
C GLY A 165 -13.31 7.53 -2.36
N THR A 166 -13.40 7.97 -1.10
CA THR A 166 -14.12 7.28 -0.01
C THR A 166 -15.06 8.22 0.73
N ASN A 167 -15.41 9.37 0.13
CA ASN A 167 -16.22 10.42 0.75
C ASN A 167 -17.64 9.95 1.12
N GLN A 168 -18.13 8.94 0.42
CA GLN A 168 -19.43 8.30 0.61
C GLN A 168 -19.44 7.30 1.77
N ILE A 169 -18.29 7.05 2.41
CA ILE A 169 -18.16 6.18 3.58
C ILE A 169 -17.91 7.05 4.81
N ASP A 170 -18.72 6.86 5.87
CA ASP A 170 -18.42 7.41 7.19
C ASP A 170 -17.22 6.66 7.80
N LEU A 171 -16.01 7.05 7.40
CA LEU A 171 -14.76 6.44 7.87
C LEU A 171 -14.63 6.50 9.40
N PRO A 172 -14.92 7.61 10.10
CA PRO A 172 -14.90 7.62 11.57
C PRO A 172 -15.82 6.55 12.20
N ALA A 173 -17.06 6.39 11.71
CA ALA A 173 -17.98 5.37 12.21
C ALA A 173 -17.54 3.95 11.85
N THR A 174 -16.93 3.78 10.67
CA THR A 174 -16.37 2.52 10.17
C THR A 174 -15.18 2.07 11.02
N THR A 175 -14.23 2.97 11.27
CA THR A 175 -13.06 2.75 12.13
C THR A 175 -13.51 2.36 13.53
N ARG A 176 -14.39 3.12 14.19
CA ARG A 176 -14.84 2.80 15.57
C ARG A 176 -15.39 1.37 15.75
N ARG A 177 -15.97 0.78 14.70
CA ARG A 177 -16.50 -0.59 14.68
C ARG A 177 -15.47 -1.66 14.32
N GLY A 178 -14.29 -1.25 13.89
CA GLY A 178 -13.26 -2.16 13.41
C GLY A 178 -13.58 -2.78 12.05
N ILE A 179 -14.44 -2.14 11.25
CA ILE A 179 -14.79 -2.61 9.90
C ILE A 179 -13.67 -2.20 8.94
N GLY A 180 -13.16 -3.14 8.14
CA GLY A 180 -12.10 -2.86 7.17
C GLY A 180 -12.63 -2.11 5.95
N ALA A 181 -12.08 -0.95 5.63
CA ALA A 181 -12.45 -0.18 4.45
C ALA A 181 -11.27 -0.11 3.48
N PHE A 182 -11.51 -0.47 2.22
CA PHE A 182 -10.47 -0.52 1.19
C PHE A 182 -10.91 0.26 -0.04
N ASN A 183 -9.97 0.95 -0.69
CA ASN A 183 -10.19 1.65 -1.96
C ASN A 183 -9.14 1.27 -3.01
N ALA A 184 -9.21 1.90 -4.19
CA ALA A 184 -8.27 1.67 -5.29
C ALA A 184 -7.45 2.93 -5.62
N PRO A 185 -6.52 3.36 -4.75
CA PRO A 185 -5.96 4.71 -4.81
C PRO A 185 -5.10 5.00 -6.06
N TYR A 186 -4.65 3.95 -6.76
CA TYR A 186 -3.68 4.08 -7.86
C TYR A 186 -4.15 3.46 -9.19
N SER A 187 -5.31 2.80 -9.23
CA SER A 187 -5.77 2.05 -10.40
C SER A 187 -6.13 2.94 -11.60
N ASN A 188 -6.30 4.24 -11.40
CA ASN A 188 -6.57 5.21 -12.48
C ASN A 188 -5.34 6.00 -12.94
N THR A 189 -4.14 5.72 -12.39
CA THR A 189 -2.95 6.56 -12.60
C THR A 189 -2.67 6.74 -14.10
N ARG A 190 -2.72 5.65 -14.87
CA ARG A 190 -2.45 5.68 -16.31
C ARG A 190 -3.48 6.49 -17.09
N SER A 191 -4.77 6.37 -16.74
CA SER A 191 -5.86 7.08 -17.43
C SER A 191 -5.74 8.59 -17.26
N VAL A 192 -5.40 9.06 -16.05
CA VAL A 192 -5.20 10.50 -15.80
C VAL A 192 -3.99 11.01 -16.58
N VAL A 193 -2.89 10.24 -16.63
CA VAL A 193 -1.69 10.59 -17.41
C VAL A 193 -2.02 10.77 -18.89
N GLU A 194 -2.78 9.84 -19.47
CA GLU A 194 -3.17 9.91 -20.88
C GLU A 194 -4.09 11.10 -21.17
N LEU A 195 -5.06 11.37 -20.28
CA LEU A 195 -5.93 12.54 -20.38
C LEU A 195 -5.11 13.84 -20.40
N VAL A 196 -4.22 14.02 -19.41
CA VAL A 196 -3.40 15.24 -19.30
C VAL A 196 -2.52 15.45 -20.53
N ILE A 197 -1.88 14.40 -21.06
CA ILE A 197 -1.10 14.52 -22.30
C ILE A 197 -1.99 14.92 -23.49
N GLY A 198 -3.17 14.32 -23.60
CA GLY A 198 -4.15 14.68 -24.63
C GLY A 198 -4.61 16.14 -24.51
N GLU A 199 -4.85 16.62 -23.30
CA GLU A 199 -5.22 18.00 -23.00
C GLU A 199 -4.11 18.98 -23.32
N ILE A 200 -2.85 18.68 -22.95
CA ILE A 200 -1.68 19.50 -23.30
C ILE A 200 -1.61 19.71 -24.83
N ILE A 201 -1.74 18.63 -25.60
CA ILE A 201 -1.73 18.70 -27.07
C ILE A 201 -2.93 19.49 -27.58
N SER A 202 -4.12 19.23 -27.02
CA SER A 202 -5.37 19.87 -27.43
C SER A 202 -5.36 21.37 -27.19
N LEU A 203 -4.85 21.82 -26.04
CA LEU A 203 -4.69 23.23 -25.69
C LEU A 203 -3.61 23.88 -26.57
N ALA A 204 -2.45 23.26 -26.72
CA ALA A 204 -1.36 23.80 -27.55
C ALA A 204 -1.75 24.00 -29.02
N ARG A 205 -2.69 23.18 -29.51
CA ARG A 205 -3.21 23.21 -30.88
C ARG A 205 -4.57 23.89 -31.02
N ARG A 206 -5.16 24.34 -29.90
CA ARG A 206 -6.49 24.97 -29.82
C ARG A 206 -7.58 24.11 -30.47
N LEU A 207 -7.53 22.79 -30.27
CA LEU A 207 -8.44 21.85 -30.90
C LEU A 207 -9.92 22.10 -30.55
N PRO A 208 -10.31 22.36 -29.29
CA PRO A 208 -11.71 22.60 -28.93
C PRO A 208 -12.35 23.73 -29.76
N GLU A 209 -11.71 24.90 -29.82
CA GLU A 209 -12.19 26.03 -30.62
C GLU A 209 -12.22 25.71 -32.13
N LYS A 210 -11.18 25.04 -32.64
CA LYS A 210 -11.09 24.72 -34.08
C LYS A 210 -12.13 23.70 -34.50
N THR A 211 -12.41 22.70 -33.65
CA THR A 211 -13.44 21.70 -33.92
C THR A 211 -14.83 22.31 -33.86
N GLU A 212 -15.12 23.13 -32.84
CA GLU A 212 -16.41 23.82 -32.71
C GLU A 212 -16.71 24.69 -33.94
N LYS A 213 -15.75 25.49 -34.38
CA LYS A 213 -15.87 26.29 -35.61
C LYS A 213 -16.11 25.44 -36.84
N MET A 214 -15.39 24.32 -36.99
CA MET A 214 -15.56 23.43 -38.14
C MET A 214 -16.96 22.78 -38.16
N HIS A 215 -17.46 22.35 -36.99
CA HIS A 215 -18.83 21.84 -36.86
C HIS A 215 -19.89 22.91 -37.16
N ALA A 216 -19.60 24.18 -36.90
CA ALA A 216 -20.42 25.32 -37.30
C ALA A 216 -20.26 25.72 -38.79
N GLY A 217 -19.46 24.99 -39.59
CA GLY A 217 -19.22 25.26 -41.01
C GLY A 217 -18.21 26.36 -41.29
N VAL A 218 -17.45 26.80 -40.29
CA VAL A 218 -16.45 27.88 -40.42
C VAL A 218 -15.06 27.29 -40.67
N TRP A 219 -14.49 27.62 -41.84
CA TRP A 219 -13.12 27.21 -42.21
C TRP A 219 -12.07 28.22 -41.73
N ASP A 220 -11.49 27.98 -40.55
CA ASP A 220 -10.46 28.85 -39.92
C ASP A 220 -9.05 28.21 -39.98
N LYS A 221 -8.49 28.11 -41.20
CA LYS A 221 -7.14 27.58 -41.44
C LYS A 221 -6.08 28.63 -41.13
N SER A 222 -5.53 28.60 -39.92
CA SER A 222 -4.47 29.50 -39.46
C SER A 222 -3.53 28.82 -38.46
N ALA A 223 -2.24 29.15 -38.54
CA ALA A 223 -1.24 28.71 -37.56
C ALA A 223 -1.15 29.65 -36.33
N LYS A 224 -1.87 30.78 -36.32
CA LYS A 224 -1.78 31.79 -35.26
C LYS A 224 -2.19 31.22 -33.90
N GLY A 225 -1.25 31.21 -32.96
CA GLY A 225 -1.45 30.69 -31.60
C GLY A 225 -1.53 29.17 -31.49
N SER A 226 -1.13 28.44 -32.54
CA SER A 226 -0.98 26.98 -32.51
C SER A 226 0.50 26.62 -32.42
N HIS A 227 0.82 25.67 -31.55
CA HIS A 227 2.21 25.36 -31.22
C HIS A 227 2.49 23.86 -31.12
N GLU A 228 3.72 23.45 -31.45
CA GLU A 228 4.26 22.15 -31.02
C GLU A 228 4.53 22.18 -29.50
N ILE A 229 4.43 21.00 -28.87
CA ILE A 229 4.75 20.82 -27.45
C ILE A 229 6.22 20.43 -27.21
N ARG A 230 6.90 19.89 -28.24
CA ARG A 230 8.30 19.48 -28.15
C ARG A 230 9.19 20.66 -27.73
N GLY A 231 10.05 20.41 -26.75
CA GLY A 231 10.99 21.37 -26.19
C GLY A 231 10.38 22.31 -25.14
N ARG A 232 9.06 22.31 -24.95
CA ARG A 232 8.39 23.09 -23.90
C ARG A 232 8.60 22.48 -22.52
N VAL A 233 8.49 23.30 -21.50
CA VAL A 233 8.65 22.90 -20.10
C VAL A 233 7.29 22.59 -19.48
N LEU A 234 7.10 21.34 -19.04
CA LEU A 234 5.99 20.92 -18.19
C LEU A 234 6.41 21.04 -16.72
N GLY A 235 5.69 21.85 -15.96
CA GLY A 235 5.80 21.96 -14.51
C GLY A 235 4.74 21.12 -13.81
N ILE A 236 5.17 20.12 -13.04
CA ILE A 236 4.30 19.22 -12.29
C ILE A 236 4.28 19.63 -10.81
N VAL A 237 3.11 20.00 -10.28
CA VAL A 237 2.92 20.27 -8.85
C VAL A 237 2.31 19.05 -8.18
N GLY A 238 3.10 18.37 -7.34
CA GLY A 238 2.79 17.06 -6.77
C GLY A 238 3.38 15.93 -7.60
N TYR A 239 4.46 15.31 -7.09
CA TYR A 239 5.22 14.25 -7.76
C TYR A 239 4.95 12.88 -7.12
N GLY A 240 3.67 12.60 -6.93
CA GLY A 240 3.16 11.29 -6.49
C GLY A 240 3.08 10.29 -7.65
N ASN A 241 2.17 9.31 -7.55
CA ASN A 241 2.06 8.26 -8.55
C ASN A 241 1.67 8.79 -9.94
N ILE A 242 0.72 9.72 -10.03
CA ILE A 242 0.31 10.34 -11.32
C ILE A 242 1.43 11.24 -11.84
N GLY A 243 1.94 12.18 -11.04
CA GLY A 243 2.97 13.12 -11.48
C GLY A 243 4.26 12.44 -11.96
N SER A 244 4.69 11.37 -11.27
CA SER A 244 5.90 10.62 -11.62
C SER A 244 5.73 9.67 -12.82
N GLN A 245 4.50 9.23 -13.13
CA GLN A 245 4.22 8.52 -14.39
C GLN A 245 4.03 9.50 -15.55
N LEU A 246 3.41 10.65 -15.29
CA LEU A 246 3.24 11.72 -16.26
C LEU A 246 4.58 12.24 -16.76
N SER A 247 5.57 12.40 -15.87
CA SER A 247 6.91 12.86 -16.25
C SER A 247 7.55 11.97 -17.33
N VAL A 248 7.46 10.65 -17.18
CA VAL A 248 8.02 9.68 -18.13
C VAL A 248 7.33 9.80 -19.50
N VAL A 249 6.00 9.90 -19.53
CA VAL A 249 5.25 10.02 -20.79
C VAL A 249 5.47 11.39 -21.44
N ALA A 250 5.54 12.45 -20.65
CA ALA A 250 5.81 13.80 -21.12
C ALA A 250 7.19 13.90 -21.79
N GLU A 251 8.22 13.30 -21.21
CA GLU A 251 9.56 13.23 -21.82
C GLU A 251 9.54 12.44 -23.14
N ALA A 252 8.79 11.34 -23.19
CA ALA A 252 8.68 10.52 -24.41
C ALA A 252 8.04 11.30 -25.59
N VAL A 253 7.18 12.29 -25.33
CA VAL A 253 6.63 13.20 -26.35
C VAL A 253 7.46 14.48 -26.54
N GLY A 254 8.63 14.56 -25.93
CA GLY A 254 9.63 15.61 -26.12
C GLY A 254 9.43 16.86 -25.26
N LEU A 255 8.64 16.80 -24.18
CA LEU A 255 8.60 17.86 -23.17
C LEU A 255 9.85 17.78 -22.27
N ARG A 256 10.26 18.92 -21.73
CA ARG A 256 11.19 18.99 -20.60
C ARG A 256 10.37 19.01 -19.31
N VAL A 257 10.68 18.18 -18.33
CA VAL A 257 9.88 18.08 -17.10
C VAL A 257 10.61 18.70 -15.93
N ILE A 258 9.93 19.60 -15.22
CA ILE A 258 10.32 20.07 -13.90
C ILE A 258 9.19 19.75 -12.91
N TYR A 259 9.52 19.55 -11.64
CA TYR A 259 8.50 19.26 -10.63
C TYR A 259 8.80 19.89 -9.27
N PHE A 260 7.73 20.13 -8.52
CA PHE A 260 7.76 20.55 -7.14
C PHE A 260 6.88 19.62 -6.29
N ASP A 261 7.44 19.14 -5.18
CA ASP A 261 6.73 18.36 -4.16
C ASP A 261 7.28 18.76 -2.78
N THR A 262 6.40 18.83 -1.78
CA THR A 262 6.79 19.14 -0.40
C THR A 262 7.65 18.04 0.22
N ASN A 263 7.48 16.81 -0.24
CA ASN A 263 8.32 15.68 0.15
C ASN A 263 9.51 15.57 -0.79
N ASP A 264 10.61 15.01 -0.28
CA ASP A 264 11.69 14.60 -1.15
C ASP A 264 11.22 13.41 -2.00
N ARG A 265 11.35 13.55 -3.32
CA ARG A 265 10.89 12.58 -4.31
C ARG A 265 12.01 12.37 -5.30
N LEU A 266 12.39 11.12 -5.51
CA LEU A 266 13.37 10.77 -6.52
C LEU A 266 12.81 11.10 -7.91
N ALA A 267 13.63 11.79 -8.70
CA ALA A 267 13.31 12.10 -10.08
C ALA A 267 13.26 10.81 -10.91
N HIS A 268 12.30 10.73 -11.83
CA HIS A 268 12.28 9.72 -12.88
C HIS A 268 12.81 10.31 -14.19
N GLY A 269 13.65 9.55 -14.90
CA GLY A 269 14.20 9.99 -16.19
C GLY A 269 15.05 11.26 -16.05
N ASN A 270 14.76 12.26 -16.88
CA ASN A 270 15.45 13.55 -16.87
C ASN A 270 14.66 14.63 -16.12
N ALA A 271 13.64 14.25 -15.34
CA ALA A 271 12.81 15.20 -14.61
C ALA A 271 13.66 15.94 -13.57
N GLU A 272 13.51 17.26 -13.52
CA GLU A 272 14.29 18.11 -12.62
C GLU A 272 13.44 18.56 -11.43
N ARG A 273 13.88 18.27 -10.20
CA ARG A 273 13.26 18.85 -9.00
C ARG A 273 13.65 20.32 -8.87
N VAL A 274 12.68 21.19 -8.67
CA VAL A 274 12.93 22.60 -8.35
C VAL A 274 12.81 22.89 -6.86
N GLY A 275 13.44 23.98 -6.41
CA GLY A 275 13.52 24.32 -4.98
C GLY A 275 12.24 24.91 -4.40
N SER A 276 11.40 25.53 -5.23
CA SER A 276 10.16 26.18 -4.81
C SER A 276 9.06 26.11 -5.87
N LEU A 277 7.81 26.31 -5.45
CA LEU A 277 6.68 26.44 -6.37
C LEU A 277 6.87 27.65 -7.30
N GLU A 278 7.33 28.79 -6.78
CA GLU A 278 7.56 30.00 -7.58
C GLU A 278 8.58 29.78 -8.71
N GLU A 279 9.65 29.02 -8.43
CA GLU A 279 10.63 28.64 -9.45
C GLU A 279 9.98 27.80 -10.57
N LEU A 280 9.11 26.86 -10.21
CA LEU A 280 8.35 26.05 -11.18
C LEU A 280 7.49 26.94 -12.08
N LEU A 281 6.70 27.83 -11.47
CA LEU A 281 5.74 28.68 -12.18
C LEU A 281 6.44 29.65 -13.16
N GLY A 282 7.59 30.21 -12.75
CA GLY A 282 8.38 31.11 -13.60
C GLY A 282 9.06 30.42 -14.79
N ARG A 283 9.21 29.09 -14.76
CA ARG A 283 9.90 28.31 -15.81
C ARG A 283 8.94 27.57 -16.75
N ALA A 284 7.80 27.10 -16.24
CA ALA A 284 6.89 26.19 -16.92
C ALA A 284 6.06 26.85 -18.03
N ASP A 285 6.03 26.24 -19.22
CA ASP A 285 5.09 26.59 -20.29
C ASP A 285 3.69 26.00 -20.06
N VAL A 286 3.64 24.89 -19.31
CA VAL A 286 2.42 24.20 -18.88
C VAL A 286 2.56 23.86 -17.41
N VAL A 287 1.58 24.21 -16.59
CA VAL A 287 1.51 23.79 -15.18
C VAL A 287 0.36 22.80 -15.01
N THR A 288 0.63 21.68 -14.36
CA THR A 288 -0.39 20.66 -14.04
C THR A 288 -0.37 20.30 -12.56
N LEU A 289 -1.55 20.16 -11.96
CA LEU A 289 -1.72 19.84 -10.54
C LEU A 289 -2.04 18.35 -10.34
N HIS A 290 -1.29 17.71 -9.44
CA HIS A 290 -1.43 16.31 -9.04
C HIS A 290 -1.24 16.15 -7.52
N VAL A 291 -1.94 17.00 -6.75
CA VAL A 291 -1.92 17.01 -5.28
C VAL A 291 -3.14 16.27 -4.70
N ASP A 292 -3.03 15.82 -3.45
CA ASP A 292 -4.12 15.14 -2.73
C ASP A 292 -5.20 16.11 -2.23
N GLY A 293 -6.30 15.55 -1.73
CA GLY A 293 -7.48 16.30 -1.27
C GLY A 293 -7.41 16.77 0.19
N ARG A 294 -6.23 16.76 0.81
CA ARG A 294 -6.10 17.15 2.23
C ARG A 294 -6.50 18.62 2.42
N PRO A 295 -7.09 18.99 3.58
CA PRO A 295 -7.59 20.35 3.80
C PRO A 295 -6.55 21.45 3.55
N GLY A 296 -5.27 21.18 3.83
CA GLY A 296 -4.18 22.13 3.61
C GLY A 296 -3.88 22.49 2.14
N ASN A 297 -4.45 21.78 1.17
CA ASN A 297 -4.30 22.10 -0.26
C ASN A 297 -5.48 22.92 -0.83
N ALA A 298 -6.50 23.22 -0.03
CA ALA A 298 -7.63 24.03 -0.49
C ALA A 298 -7.16 25.45 -0.83
N GLY A 299 -7.51 25.94 -2.02
CA GLY A 299 -7.09 27.26 -2.50
C GLY A 299 -5.57 27.40 -2.73
N LEU A 300 -4.85 26.29 -2.90
CA LEU A 300 -3.40 26.29 -3.18
C LEU A 300 -3.03 27.16 -4.40
N PHE A 301 -3.92 27.24 -5.40
CA PHE A 301 -3.67 27.90 -6.67
C PHE A 301 -4.68 29.01 -6.93
N GLY A 302 -4.29 30.25 -6.60
CA GLY A 302 -5.10 31.45 -6.79
C GLY A 302 -4.41 32.51 -7.65
N ASP A 303 -4.87 33.76 -7.53
CA ASP A 303 -4.41 34.91 -8.33
C ASP A 303 -2.88 35.12 -8.30
N GLU A 304 -2.26 34.95 -7.14
CA GLU A 304 -0.80 35.07 -6.99
C GLU A 304 -0.06 34.02 -7.82
N GLN A 305 -0.48 32.76 -7.74
CA GLN A 305 0.14 31.66 -8.47
C GLN A 305 -0.09 31.80 -9.97
N PHE A 306 -1.30 32.16 -10.41
CA PHE A 306 -1.56 32.43 -11.83
C PHE A 306 -0.71 33.59 -12.36
N ARG A 307 -0.53 34.68 -11.59
CA ARG A 307 0.33 35.80 -11.98
C ARG A 307 1.81 35.41 -12.08
N ALA A 308 2.27 34.48 -11.26
CA ALA A 308 3.65 33.98 -11.26
C ALA A 308 3.94 33.03 -12.44
N MET A 309 2.91 32.51 -13.11
CA MET A 309 3.09 31.71 -14.31
C MET A 309 3.65 32.55 -15.47
N LYS A 310 4.33 31.89 -16.42
CA LYS A 310 4.77 32.56 -17.64
C LYS A 310 3.57 33.13 -18.42
N PRO A 311 3.67 34.34 -18.99
CA PRO A 311 2.65 34.85 -19.89
C PRO A 311 2.40 33.89 -21.06
N ARG A 312 1.13 33.66 -21.36
CA ARG A 312 0.61 32.73 -22.38
C ARG A 312 0.95 31.25 -22.09
N SER A 313 1.12 30.86 -20.84
CA SER A 313 1.24 29.46 -20.41
C SER A 313 -0.14 28.77 -20.39
N MET A 314 -0.13 27.44 -20.22
CA MET A 314 -1.33 26.62 -20.09
C MET A 314 -1.43 26.04 -18.68
N PHE A 315 -2.66 25.81 -18.21
CA PHE A 315 -2.93 25.30 -16.87
C PHE A 315 -3.83 24.06 -16.91
N ILE A 316 -3.53 23.04 -16.10
CA ILE A 316 -4.33 21.82 -16.03
C ILE A 316 -4.57 21.42 -14.57
N ASN A 317 -5.83 21.11 -14.24
CA ASN A 317 -6.18 20.48 -12.96
C ASN A 317 -7.03 19.23 -13.20
N ALA A 318 -6.40 18.07 -13.02
CA ALA A 318 -7.05 16.75 -13.02
C ALA A 318 -6.86 16.04 -11.66
N SER A 319 -6.72 16.81 -10.57
CA SER A 319 -6.50 16.26 -9.23
C SER A 319 -7.70 16.46 -8.31
N ARG A 320 -7.94 17.68 -7.82
CA ARG A 320 -9.03 17.98 -6.87
C ARG A 320 -9.62 19.37 -7.14
N GLY A 321 -10.94 19.49 -7.07
CA GLY A 321 -11.66 20.71 -7.43
C GLY A 321 -11.40 21.89 -6.49
N MET A 322 -11.20 21.64 -5.21
CA MET A 322 -10.99 22.70 -4.20
C MET A 322 -9.60 23.36 -4.22
N VAL A 323 -8.69 22.89 -5.08
CA VAL A 323 -7.28 23.34 -5.12
C VAL A 323 -7.16 24.69 -5.83
N VAL A 324 -8.08 24.99 -6.73
CA VAL A 324 -8.00 26.12 -7.66
C VAL A 324 -9.08 27.14 -7.36
N ASP A 325 -8.71 28.42 -7.43
CA ASP A 325 -9.67 29.52 -7.51
C ASP A 325 -10.13 29.72 -8.97
N ASP A 326 -11.31 29.20 -9.30
CA ASP A 326 -11.90 29.29 -10.65
C ASP A 326 -12.16 30.73 -11.10
N GLN A 327 -12.42 31.67 -10.18
CA GLN A 327 -12.64 33.08 -10.51
C GLN A 327 -11.33 33.75 -10.91
N ALA A 328 -10.26 33.50 -10.14
CA ALA A 328 -8.93 33.97 -10.50
C ALA A 328 -8.51 33.40 -11.86
N LEU A 329 -8.70 32.10 -12.08
CA LEU A 329 -8.39 31.45 -13.35
C LEU A 329 -9.14 32.10 -14.52
N ARG A 330 -10.46 32.35 -14.38
CA ARG A 330 -11.24 33.05 -15.41
C ARG A 330 -10.63 34.40 -15.78
N GLY A 331 -10.30 35.23 -14.80
CA GLY A 331 -9.72 36.55 -15.04
C GLY A 331 -8.37 36.49 -15.78
N HIS A 332 -7.54 35.52 -15.44
CA HIS A 332 -6.25 35.29 -16.11
C HIS A 332 -6.39 34.72 -17.54
N ILE A 333 -7.45 33.95 -17.81
CA ILE A 333 -7.80 33.51 -19.16
C ILE A 333 -8.31 34.67 -20.02
N GLU A 334 -9.25 35.48 -19.50
CA GLU A 334 -9.85 36.61 -20.22
C GLU A 334 -8.82 37.70 -20.54
N SER A 335 -7.85 37.93 -19.64
CA SER A 335 -6.72 38.85 -19.90
C SER A 335 -5.71 38.32 -20.93
N GLY A 336 -5.76 37.01 -21.24
CA GLY A 336 -4.81 36.32 -22.10
C GLY A 336 -3.46 36.02 -21.46
N HIS A 337 -3.33 36.21 -20.14
CA HIS A 337 -2.15 35.78 -19.38
C HIS A 337 -2.03 34.25 -19.38
N ILE A 338 -3.15 33.54 -19.21
CA ILE A 338 -3.24 32.10 -19.43
C ILE A 338 -3.83 31.85 -20.82
N ALA A 339 -3.09 31.13 -21.67
CA ALA A 339 -3.48 30.89 -23.05
C ALA A 339 -4.65 29.90 -23.18
N GLY A 340 -4.83 29.02 -22.19
CA GLY A 340 -5.92 28.07 -22.09
C GLY A 340 -5.77 27.16 -20.88
N ALA A 341 -6.85 26.48 -20.50
CA ALA A 341 -6.86 25.59 -19.35
C ALA A 341 -7.67 24.31 -19.58
N ALA A 342 -7.36 23.24 -18.85
CA ALA A 342 -8.19 22.04 -18.78
C ALA A 342 -8.50 21.69 -17.32
N LEU A 343 -9.78 21.46 -17.03
CA LEU A 343 -10.23 21.06 -15.69
C LEU A 343 -11.14 19.85 -15.80
N ASP A 344 -10.80 18.83 -15.03
CA ASP A 344 -11.61 17.63 -14.87
C ASP A 344 -12.41 17.61 -13.56
N VAL A 345 -12.05 18.48 -12.61
CA VAL A 345 -12.57 18.46 -11.24
C VAL A 345 -12.98 19.87 -10.81
N PHE A 346 -14.06 19.97 -10.01
CA PHE A 346 -14.66 21.25 -9.66
C PHE A 346 -15.01 21.34 -8.18
N PRO A 347 -15.05 22.55 -7.56
CA PRO A 347 -15.46 22.70 -6.17
C PRO A 347 -16.88 22.18 -5.89
N VAL A 348 -17.77 22.32 -6.87
CA VAL A 348 -19.15 21.81 -6.83
C VAL A 348 -19.39 20.99 -8.09
N GLU A 349 -19.66 19.70 -7.90
CA GLU A 349 -19.93 18.75 -8.99
C GLU A 349 -21.38 18.27 -8.91
N PRO A 350 -22.07 18.07 -10.06
CA PRO A 350 -23.37 17.43 -10.08
C PRO A 350 -23.32 16.03 -9.47
N LYS A 351 -24.36 15.65 -8.72
CA LYS A 351 -24.41 14.36 -8.01
C LYS A 351 -24.97 13.24 -8.87
N ALA A 352 -25.72 13.58 -9.90
CA ALA A 352 -26.33 12.61 -10.80
C ALA A 352 -26.15 13.00 -12.26
N GLN A 353 -26.10 11.98 -13.12
CA GLN A 353 -26.07 12.17 -14.56
C GLN A 353 -27.32 12.94 -15.03
N GLY A 354 -27.10 14.00 -15.80
CA GLY A 354 -28.17 14.84 -16.34
C GLY A 354 -28.50 16.06 -15.49
N GLU A 355 -27.97 16.16 -14.27
CA GLU A 355 -28.03 17.41 -13.50
C GLU A 355 -27.22 18.53 -14.18
N PRO A 356 -27.70 19.79 -14.12
CA PRO A 356 -27.01 20.90 -14.74
C PRO A 356 -25.67 21.19 -14.06
N PHE A 357 -24.61 21.33 -14.86
CA PHE A 357 -23.30 21.76 -14.40
C PHE A 357 -23.18 23.29 -14.44
N GLU A 358 -22.86 23.90 -13.30
CA GLU A 358 -22.60 25.34 -13.19
C GLU A 358 -21.12 25.59 -12.85
N SER A 359 -20.48 26.46 -13.63
CA SER A 359 -19.12 26.92 -13.38
C SER A 359 -18.89 28.23 -14.09
N VAL A 360 -18.10 29.12 -13.48
CA VAL A 360 -17.65 30.37 -14.12
C VAL A 360 -16.73 30.13 -15.30
N LEU A 361 -16.23 28.92 -15.51
CA LEU A 361 -15.36 28.61 -16.64
C LEU A 361 -16.13 28.25 -17.91
N ARG A 362 -17.46 28.07 -17.83
CA ARG A 362 -18.30 27.79 -18.99
C ARG A 362 -18.28 28.95 -19.99
N GLY A 363 -18.28 28.59 -21.27
CA GLY A 363 -18.33 29.53 -22.40
C GLY A 363 -16.98 30.14 -22.79
N LEU A 364 -15.88 29.79 -22.11
CA LEU A 364 -14.54 30.20 -22.51
C LEU A 364 -14.03 29.28 -23.65
N PRO A 365 -13.69 29.82 -24.84
CA PRO A 365 -13.38 29.00 -26.03
C PRO A 365 -12.04 28.26 -25.95
N ASN A 366 -11.18 28.65 -25.02
CA ASN A 366 -9.85 28.08 -24.78
C ASN A 366 -9.79 27.29 -23.47
N VAL A 367 -10.93 26.79 -23.00
CA VAL A 367 -11.02 25.94 -21.79
C VAL A 367 -11.65 24.60 -22.13
N ILE A 368 -11.02 23.51 -21.68
CA ILE A 368 -11.56 22.16 -21.72
C ILE A 368 -12.15 21.86 -20.35
N LEU A 369 -13.42 21.46 -20.32
CA LEU A 369 -14.13 21.04 -19.10
C LEU A 369 -14.58 19.60 -19.29
N THR A 370 -14.08 18.70 -18.45
CA THR A 370 -14.46 17.29 -18.46
C THR A 370 -15.15 16.91 -17.15
N PRO A 371 -16.18 16.04 -17.17
CA PRO A 371 -17.03 15.81 -16.01
C PRO A 371 -16.44 14.75 -15.06
N HIS A 372 -15.26 15.01 -14.49
CA HIS A 372 -14.56 14.12 -13.56
C HIS A 372 -14.33 12.72 -14.11
N VAL A 373 -13.77 12.65 -15.31
CA VAL A 373 -13.56 11.41 -16.06
C VAL A 373 -12.10 10.99 -16.18
N GLY A 374 -11.17 11.69 -15.55
CA GLY A 374 -9.73 11.37 -15.61
C GLY A 374 -9.40 9.93 -15.22
N GLY A 375 -10.17 9.33 -14.31
CA GLY A 375 -10.07 7.91 -13.96
C GLY A 375 -11.17 7.00 -14.50
N SER A 376 -12.06 7.51 -15.34
CA SER A 376 -13.28 6.82 -15.76
C SER A 376 -13.08 6.10 -17.09
N THR A 377 -12.20 5.08 -17.09
CA THR A 377 -11.91 4.21 -18.24
C THR A 377 -12.30 2.76 -17.93
N GLN A 378 -12.50 1.94 -18.98
CA GLN A 378 -12.83 0.53 -18.79
C GLN A 378 -11.67 -0.22 -18.13
N GLU A 379 -10.44 0.09 -18.53
CA GLU A 379 -9.21 -0.48 -17.99
C GLU A 379 -9.03 -0.12 -16.50
N ALA A 380 -9.33 1.13 -16.12
CA ALA A 380 -9.30 1.52 -14.70
C ALA A 380 -10.38 0.80 -13.90
N GLN A 381 -11.61 0.66 -14.42
CA GLN A 381 -12.67 -0.08 -13.73
C GLN A 381 -12.32 -1.57 -13.55
N GLU A 382 -11.70 -2.18 -14.56
CA GLU A 382 -11.20 -3.55 -14.48
C GLU A 382 -10.14 -3.71 -13.38
N GLU A 383 -9.17 -2.81 -13.35
CA GLU A 383 -8.09 -2.83 -12.36
C GLU A 383 -8.58 -2.52 -10.95
N ILE A 384 -9.51 -1.57 -10.80
CA ILE A 384 -10.20 -1.29 -9.52
C ILE A 384 -10.90 -2.55 -9.02
N GLY A 385 -11.66 -3.22 -9.90
CA GLY A 385 -12.36 -4.47 -9.58
C GLY A 385 -11.42 -5.53 -9.04
N ARG A 386 -10.30 -5.75 -9.74
CA ARG A 386 -9.29 -6.75 -9.38
C ARG A 386 -8.56 -6.39 -8.08
N PHE A 387 -8.18 -5.12 -7.92
CA PHE A 387 -7.42 -4.62 -6.78
C PHE A 387 -8.22 -4.68 -5.47
N VAL A 388 -9.42 -4.10 -5.44
CA VAL A 388 -10.22 -4.01 -4.21
C VAL A 388 -10.75 -5.39 -3.80
N ALA A 389 -11.20 -6.21 -4.74
CA ALA A 389 -11.62 -7.58 -4.44
C ALA A 389 -10.44 -8.42 -3.90
N GLY A 390 -9.22 -8.23 -4.43
CA GLY A 390 -8.02 -8.87 -3.91
C GLY A 390 -7.70 -8.45 -2.47
N LYS A 391 -7.83 -7.15 -2.16
CA LYS A 391 -7.63 -6.62 -0.79
C LYS A 391 -8.65 -7.16 0.19
N LEU A 392 -9.92 -7.17 -0.18
CA LEU A 392 -10.99 -7.75 0.64
C LEU A 392 -10.78 -9.25 0.84
N SER A 393 -10.39 -9.98 -0.20
CA SER A 393 -10.09 -11.41 -0.12
C SER A 393 -8.91 -11.69 0.82
N ALA A 394 -7.83 -10.91 0.74
CA ALA A 394 -6.67 -11.02 1.63
C ALA A 394 -7.03 -10.64 3.08
N TYR A 395 -7.90 -9.66 3.29
CA TYR A 395 -8.38 -9.32 4.63
C TYR A 395 -9.17 -10.47 5.27
N LEU A 396 -10.13 -11.05 4.54
CA LEU A 396 -10.94 -12.15 5.03
C LEU A 396 -10.13 -13.42 5.29
N HIS A 397 -9.19 -13.75 4.41
CA HIS A 397 -8.45 -14.99 4.47
C HIS A 397 -7.16 -14.87 5.29
N GLU A 398 -6.40 -13.80 5.12
CA GLU A 398 -5.05 -13.69 5.67
C GLU A 398 -5.00 -12.73 6.87
N GLY A 399 -6.05 -11.94 7.11
CA GLY A 399 -6.01 -10.83 8.07
C GLY A 399 -5.17 -9.65 7.57
N SER A 400 -4.93 -9.53 6.26
CA SER A 400 -4.19 -8.36 5.75
C SER A 400 -5.06 -7.11 5.79
N THR A 401 -4.55 -6.04 6.41
CA THR A 401 -5.14 -4.70 6.40
C THR A 401 -4.29 -3.71 5.59
N ALA A 402 -3.39 -4.20 4.74
CA ALA A 402 -2.52 -3.36 3.93
C ALA A 402 -3.32 -2.48 2.95
N ASN A 403 -3.08 -1.16 2.96
CA ASN A 403 -3.88 -0.13 2.28
C ASN A 403 -5.34 -0.03 2.78
N SER A 404 -5.63 -0.41 4.02
CA SER A 404 -6.90 -0.07 4.66
C SER A 404 -6.95 1.44 4.91
N VAL A 405 -8.12 2.05 4.69
CA VAL A 405 -8.37 3.46 5.03
C VAL A 405 -9.09 3.62 6.37
N SER A 406 -9.41 2.51 7.06
CA SER A 406 -10.11 2.53 8.36
C SER A 406 -9.42 1.76 9.48
N LEU A 407 -8.44 0.90 9.19
CA LEU A 407 -7.74 0.05 10.16
C LEU A 407 -6.22 0.27 10.11
N PRO A 408 -5.47 -0.01 11.20
CA PRO A 408 -4.02 0.00 11.18
C PRO A 408 -3.46 -0.88 10.05
N GLU A 409 -2.55 -0.34 9.24
CA GLU A 409 -2.02 -1.04 8.08
C GLU A 409 -1.01 -2.14 8.47
N LEU A 410 -1.35 -3.39 8.13
CA LEU A 410 -0.52 -4.56 8.43
C LEU A 410 -0.62 -5.56 7.27
N GLN A 411 0.53 -6.02 6.78
CA GLN A 411 0.62 -7.12 5.83
C GLN A 411 1.27 -8.31 6.53
N PRO A 412 0.51 -9.35 6.91
CA PRO A 412 1.09 -10.53 7.52
C PRO A 412 1.82 -11.35 6.45
N ALA A 413 2.77 -12.18 6.89
CA ALA A 413 3.38 -13.19 6.04
C ALA A 413 2.31 -14.18 5.52
N PRO A 414 2.57 -14.90 4.42
CA PRO A 414 1.74 -16.02 4.00
C PRO A 414 1.49 -16.98 5.18
N LEU A 415 0.27 -17.54 5.24
CA LEU A 415 -0.11 -18.44 6.31
C LEU A 415 0.53 -19.82 6.09
N ASP A 416 1.76 -19.98 6.59
CA ASP A 416 2.46 -21.27 6.63
C ASP A 416 2.23 -22.02 7.96
N SER A 417 1.61 -21.35 8.94
CA SER A 417 1.28 -21.93 10.25
C SER A 417 -0.03 -22.72 10.23
N GLN A 418 -0.23 -23.53 11.27
CA GLN A 418 -1.48 -24.26 11.45
C GLN A 418 -2.63 -23.35 11.88
N PHE A 419 -2.32 -22.26 12.60
CA PHE A 419 -3.32 -21.38 13.16
C PHE A 419 -2.86 -19.91 13.17
N ARG A 420 -3.80 -19.01 12.85
CA ARG A 420 -3.64 -17.55 12.86
C ARG A 420 -4.73 -16.90 13.70
N ILE A 421 -4.32 -15.92 14.49
CA ILE A 421 -5.18 -15.06 15.31
C ILE A 421 -5.03 -13.63 14.80
N ALA A 422 -6.13 -13.05 14.32
CA ALA A 422 -6.25 -11.63 14.00
C ALA A 422 -7.04 -10.94 15.12
N HIS A 423 -6.40 -10.02 15.83
CA HIS A 423 -6.95 -9.40 17.03
C HIS A 423 -6.92 -7.88 16.92
N LEU A 424 -8.09 -7.27 16.76
CA LEU A 424 -8.26 -5.83 16.81
C LEU A 424 -8.67 -5.42 18.22
N HIS A 425 -7.96 -4.44 18.77
CA HIS A 425 -8.12 -3.99 20.14
C HIS A 425 -7.99 -2.47 20.26
N VAL A 426 -8.45 -1.93 21.38
CA VAL A 426 -8.21 -0.54 21.78
C VAL A 426 -6.71 -0.37 22.09
N ASN A 427 -6.10 0.64 21.52
CA ASN A 427 -4.66 0.93 21.63
C ASN A 427 -4.30 1.49 23.01
N VAL A 428 -4.20 0.62 24.00
CA VAL A 428 -3.75 0.96 25.36
C VAL A 428 -2.55 0.09 25.78
N PRO A 429 -1.65 0.61 26.64
CA PRO A 429 -0.50 -0.15 27.11
C PRO A 429 -0.89 -1.48 27.76
N GLY A 430 -0.08 -2.52 27.55
CA GLY A 430 -0.22 -3.84 28.17
C GLY A 430 -1.06 -4.85 27.39
N VAL A 431 -1.80 -4.44 26.36
CA VAL A 431 -2.65 -5.38 25.58
C VAL A 431 -1.83 -6.49 24.93
N LEU A 432 -0.69 -6.17 24.29
CA LEU A 432 0.18 -7.17 23.67
C LEU A 432 0.75 -8.16 24.71
N ALA A 433 1.14 -7.65 25.88
CA ALA A 433 1.62 -8.50 26.98
C ALA A 433 0.51 -9.44 27.47
N GLU A 434 -0.73 -8.95 27.57
CA GLU A 434 -1.88 -9.76 27.95
C GLU A 434 -2.21 -10.84 26.91
N ILE A 435 -2.15 -10.51 25.61
CA ILE A 435 -2.29 -11.50 24.52
C ILE A 435 -1.25 -12.61 24.68
N ASN A 436 0.02 -12.25 24.86
CA ASN A 436 1.11 -13.22 24.98
C ASN A 436 1.00 -14.04 26.26
N ARG A 437 0.54 -13.46 27.37
CA ARG A 437 0.25 -14.18 28.62
C ARG A 437 -0.84 -15.24 28.42
N VAL A 438 -1.93 -14.90 27.73
CA VAL A 438 -3.02 -15.84 27.44
C VAL A 438 -2.54 -17.00 26.56
N LEU A 439 -1.67 -16.73 25.58
CA LEU A 439 -1.07 -17.77 24.73
C LEU A 439 -0.09 -18.67 25.52
N LEU A 440 0.72 -18.08 26.41
CA LEU A 440 1.65 -18.79 27.27
C LEU A 440 0.93 -19.75 28.24
N GLU A 441 -0.17 -19.31 28.86
CA GLU A 441 -0.96 -20.13 29.81
C GLU A 441 -1.41 -21.48 29.21
N GLU A 442 -1.50 -21.57 27.89
CA GLU A 442 -2.00 -22.74 27.15
C GLU A 442 -0.89 -23.38 26.30
N ASN A 443 0.37 -22.97 26.55
CA ASN A 443 1.58 -23.48 25.89
C ASN A 443 1.53 -23.35 24.35
N ALA A 444 0.89 -22.29 23.84
CA ALA A 444 0.83 -21.99 22.41
C ALA A 444 2.12 -21.30 21.96
N ASN A 445 2.90 -21.98 21.12
CA ASN A 445 4.15 -21.43 20.59
C ASN A 445 3.88 -20.42 19.47
N VAL A 446 4.26 -19.15 19.64
CA VAL A 446 4.11 -18.10 18.62
C VAL A 446 5.22 -18.23 17.57
N ILE A 447 4.82 -18.40 16.30
CA ILE A 447 5.73 -18.43 15.15
C ILE A 447 6.03 -17.02 14.66
N SER A 448 5.00 -16.19 14.56
CA SER A 448 5.14 -14.80 14.14
C SER A 448 4.09 -13.95 14.81
N GLN A 449 4.42 -12.71 15.13
CA GLN A 449 3.47 -11.73 15.63
C GLN A 449 3.80 -10.37 15.02
N ASN A 450 2.83 -9.78 14.36
CA ASN A 450 2.93 -8.46 13.77
C ASN A 450 1.90 -7.56 14.44
N LEU A 451 2.28 -6.34 14.80
CA LEU A 451 1.39 -5.34 15.40
C LEU A 451 1.50 -4.03 14.61
N ALA A 452 0.36 -3.46 14.27
CA ALA A 452 0.25 -2.10 13.76
C ALA A 452 -0.75 -1.32 14.63
N THR A 453 -0.49 -0.03 14.84
CA THR A 453 -1.39 0.84 15.59
C THR A 453 -1.73 2.10 14.79
N GLN A 454 -2.95 2.60 14.94
CA GLN A 454 -3.41 3.83 14.31
C GLN A 454 -4.47 4.49 15.20
N GLY A 455 -4.16 5.68 15.71
CA GLY A 455 -5.04 6.37 16.64
C GLY A 455 -5.37 5.50 17.87
N GLU A 456 -6.65 5.27 18.10
CA GLU A 456 -7.18 4.52 19.25
C GLU A 456 -7.20 3.00 19.04
N GLN A 457 -6.68 2.48 17.93
CA GLN A 457 -6.74 1.05 17.59
C GLN A 457 -5.37 0.43 17.40
N GLY A 458 -5.23 -0.80 17.89
CA GLY A 458 -4.13 -1.71 17.62
C GLY A 458 -4.64 -2.96 16.95
N TYR A 459 -3.87 -3.48 15.99
CA TYR A 459 -4.18 -4.69 15.25
C TYR A 459 -3.00 -5.64 15.28
N ALA A 460 -3.18 -6.78 15.94
CA ALA A 460 -2.18 -7.82 16.04
C ALA A 460 -2.57 -9.03 15.19
N VAL A 461 -1.65 -9.52 14.36
CA VAL A 461 -1.77 -10.81 13.68
C VAL A 461 -0.71 -11.74 14.25
N THR A 462 -1.15 -12.81 14.90
CA THR A 462 -0.30 -13.80 15.58
C THR A 462 -0.47 -15.16 14.92
N ASP A 463 0.61 -15.71 14.40
CA ASP A 463 0.69 -17.09 13.94
C ASP A 463 1.25 -17.97 15.04
N VAL A 464 0.64 -19.13 15.23
CA VAL A 464 1.05 -20.08 16.28
C VAL A 464 1.24 -21.47 15.71
N ALA A 465 2.16 -22.22 16.33
CA ALA A 465 2.43 -23.60 16.01
C ALA A 465 1.36 -24.49 16.62
N GLY A 466 0.71 -25.30 15.79
CA GLY A 466 -0.38 -26.20 16.21
C GLY A 466 -1.73 -25.50 16.35
N ASP A 467 -2.69 -26.25 16.90
CA ASP A 467 -4.05 -25.74 17.16
C ASP A 467 -4.08 -24.94 18.47
N VAL A 468 -4.91 -23.89 18.46
CA VAL A 468 -5.22 -23.09 19.64
C VAL A 468 -6.50 -23.62 20.27
N SER A 469 -6.49 -23.82 21.59
CA SER A 469 -7.68 -24.27 22.32
C SER A 469 -8.80 -23.22 22.25
N ASP A 470 -10.07 -23.65 22.22
CA ASP A 470 -11.21 -22.73 22.31
C ASP A 470 -11.13 -21.85 23.57
N ALA A 471 -10.50 -22.34 24.64
CA ALA A 471 -10.29 -21.58 25.87
C ALA A 471 -9.39 -20.36 25.67
N VAL A 472 -8.30 -20.46 24.88
CA VAL A 472 -7.47 -19.31 24.49
C VAL A 472 -8.30 -18.30 23.72
N VAL A 473 -9.05 -18.76 22.72
CA VAL A 473 -9.86 -17.88 21.85
C VAL A 473 -10.89 -17.13 22.68
N GLU A 474 -11.58 -17.79 23.62
CA GLU A 474 -12.54 -17.14 24.51
C GLU A 474 -11.87 -16.16 25.49
N LYS A 475 -10.70 -16.49 26.05
CA LYS A 475 -9.93 -15.56 26.91
C LYS A 475 -9.55 -14.29 26.15
N LEU A 476 -8.99 -14.42 24.94
CA LEU A 476 -8.63 -13.29 24.09
C LEU A 476 -9.86 -12.46 23.69
N ARG A 477 -10.97 -13.13 23.36
CA ARG A 477 -12.24 -12.47 23.03
C ARG A 477 -12.83 -11.70 24.22
N ALA A 478 -12.64 -12.21 25.44
CA ALA A 478 -13.16 -11.63 26.67
C ALA A 478 -12.31 -10.48 27.23
N MET A 479 -11.11 -10.22 26.69
CA MET A 479 -10.31 -9.06 27.10
C MET A 479 -11.12 -7.77 26.89
N SER A 480 -11.13 -6.91 27.91
CA SER A 480 -11.93 -5.67 27.90
C SER A 480 -11.58 -4.70 26.76
N GLN A 481 -10.38 -4.83 26.21
CA GLN A 481 -9.81 -4.01 25.16
C GLN A 481 -10.10 -4.61 23.76
N THR A 482 -10.62 -5.83 23.68
CA THR A 482 -10.93 -6.48 22.40
C THR A 482 -12.09 -5.78 21.71
N ILE A 483 -11.85 -5.34 20.48
CA ILE A 483 -12.89 -4.87 19.56
C ILE A 483 -13.47 -6.07 18.83
N TRP A 484 -12.61 -6.89 18.22
CA TRP A 484 -12.97 -8.20 17.69
C TRP A 484 -11.76 -9.14 17.61
N LEU A 485 -12.05 -10.43 17.57
CA LEU A 485 -11.08 -11.51 17.42
C LEU A 485 -11.54 -12.45 16.30
N ARG A 486 -10.65 -12.72 15.34
CA ARG A 486 -10.89 -13.68 14.25
C ARG A 486 -9.77 -14.69 14.21
N THR A 487 -10.10 -15.94 13.92
CA THR A 487 -9.14 -17.04 13.88
C THR A 487 -9.25 -17.81 12.57
N ARG A 488 -8.13 -18.38 12.13
CA ARG A 488 -8.08 -19.26 10.97
C ARG A 488 -7.19 -20.46 11.26
N CYS A 489 -7.67 -21.66 10.94
CA CYS A 489 -6.93 -22.91 11.09
C CYS A 489 -6.79 -23.59 9.72
N THR A 490 -5.59 -24.03 9.34
CA THR A 490 -5.33 -24.72 8.07
C THR A 490 -5.75 -26.19 8.10
N ALA A 491 -5.80 -26.85 9.27
CA ALA A 491 -6.23 -28.25 9.42
C ALA A 491 -7.73 -28.50 9.09
N LEU A 492 -8.54 -27.43 8.99
CA LEU A 492 -9.93 -27.50 8.53
C LEU A 492 -10.04 -27.65 7.00
N LEU A 493 -8.99 -27.35 6.23
CA LEU A 493 -8.98 -27.52 4.77
C LEU A 493 -8.82 -28.99 4.36
N ASP A 494 -8.10 -29.80 5.15
CA ASP A 494 -7.87 -31.22 4.88
C ASP A 494 -9.08 -32.12 5.21
N ARG A 495 -10.10 -31.62 5.92
CA ARG A 495 -11.33 -32.36 6.26
C ARG A 495 -12.46 -32.23 5.22
N GLY A 496 -12.12 -31.99 3.95
CA GLY A 496 -13.02 -32.30 2.83
C GLY A 496 -13.67 -31.14 2.07
N ALA A 497 -13.05 -29.96 1.97
CA ALA A 497 -13.44 -28.95 0.97
C ALA A 497 -12.47 -29.00 -0.23
N ARG A 498 -12.94 -29.54 -1.37
CA ARG A 498 -12.16 -29.71 -2.60
C ARG A 498 -11.56 -28.39 -3.11
N LEU A 499 -10.25 -28.39 -3.35
CA LEU A 499 -9.65 -27.81 -4.55
C LEU A 499 -8.68 -28.84 -5.15
N ALA A 500 -9.25 -29.76 -5.92
CA ALA A 500 -8.49 -30.48 -6.93
C ALA A 500 -8.71 -29.73 -8.25
N HIS A 501 -7.68 -29.04 -8.73
CA HIS A 501 -7.15 -29.28 -10.07
C HIS A 501 -5.78 -28.60 -10.21
N ASP A 502 -4.88 -29.40 -10.75
CA ASP A 502 -3.56 -29.11 -11.28
C ASP A 502 -3.40 -27.74 -11.94
N GLY A 503 -2.45 -26.97 -11.42
CA GLY A 503 -2.03 -25.71 -12.03
C GLY A 503 -0.72 -25.24 -11.41
N THR A 504 0.39 -25.72 -11.93
CA THR A 504 1.74 -25.19 -11.64
C THR A 504 1.76 -23.69 -11.92
N VAL A 505 1.88 -22.87 -10.88
CA VAL A 505 2.17 -21.43 -11.02
C VAL A 505 3.66 -21.23 -10.76
N THR A 506 4.46 -21.27 -11.83
CA THR A 506 5.82 -20.70 -11.82
C THR A 506 5.70 -19.22 -12.16
N GLY A 507 5.78 -18.35 -11.16
CA GLY A 507 5.82 -16.90 -11.35
C GLY A 507 6.88 -16.28 -10.45
N ARG A 508 7.95 -15.73 -11.05
CA ARG A 508 8.90 -14.86 -10.34
C ARG A 508 8.14 -13.62 -9.85
N ILE A 509 7.95 -13.50 -8.54
CA ILE A 509 7.45 -12.29 -7.91
C ILE A 509 8.61 -11.31 -7.85
N GLY A 510 8.56 -10.26 -8.67
CA GLY A 510 9.37 -9.07 -8.47
C GLY A 510 8.83 -8.30 -7.26
N LEU A 511 9.64 -8.15 -6.23
CA LEU A 511 9.35 -7.29 -5.07
C LEU A 511 9.19 -5.83 -5.54
N PRO A 512 8.02 -5.18 -5.41
CA PRO A 512 7.92 -3.73 -5.57
C PRO A 512 8.44 -3.10 -4.28
N GLY A 513 9.48 -2.28 -4.39
CA GLY A 513 10.00 -1.53 -3.27
C GLY A 513 8.99 -0.51 -2.74
N ARG A 514 8.77 -0.51 -1.42
CA ARG A 514 8.52 0.69 -0.60
C ARG A 514 8.55 0.34 0.89
N THR A 515 9.46 1.02 1.60
CA THR A 515 9.39 1.52 2.99
C THR A 515 8.31 0.90 3.89
N GLY A 516 8.54 -0.33 4.35
CA GLY A 516 7.90 -0.83 5.58
C GLY A 516 8.71 -0.39 6.79
N TRP A 517 8.04 0.02 7.86
CA TRP A 517 8.66 0.10 9.18
C TRP A 517 8.91 -1.33 9.64
N LEU A 518 10.18 -1.74 9.74
CA LEU A 518 10.53 -3.06 10.25
C LEU A 518 11.10 -2.87 11.66
N GLY A 519 10.32 -3.28 12.66
CA GLY A 519 10.72 -3.29 14.06
C GLY A 519 10.81 -4.71 14.58
N VAL A 520 11.94 -5.06 15.20
CA VAL A 520 12.11 -6.33 15.90
C VAL A 520 11.90 -6.09 17.38
N VAL A 521 11.15 -6.95 18.08
CA VAL A 521 10.98 -6.88 19.53
C VAL A 521 11.62 -8.11 20.15
N LEU A 522 12.55 -7.92 21.09
CA LEU A 522 13.10 -8.99 21.92
C LEU A 522 12.50 -8.94 23.31
N GLN A 523 12.08 -10.08 23.83
CA GLN A 523 11.65 -10.18 25.23
C GLN A 523 12.86 -10.16 26.17
N SER A 524 12.73 -9.56 27.34
CA SER A 524 13.84 -9.41 28.28
C SER A 524 13.32 -9.29 29.72
N PRO A 525 13.99 -9.90 30.71
CA PRO A 525 13.71 -9.65 32.12
C PRO A 525 14.18 -8.25 32.57
N ASP A 526 15.05 -7.58 31.79
CA ASP A 526 15.48 -6.19 32.00
C ASP A 526 15.73 -5.47 30.66
N PRO A 527 14.67 -4.89 30.04
CA PRO A 527 14.75 -4.20 28.75
C PRO A 527 15.78 -3.06 28.70
N ARG A 528 16.04 -2.42 29.85
CA ARG A 528 17.01 -1.32 29.95
C ARG A 528 18.44 -1.84 29.97
N ALA A 529 18.70 -2.97 30.61
CA ALA A 529 20.00 -3.62 30.55
C ALA A 529 20.29 -4.12 29.13
N LEU A 530 19.31 -4.77 28.49
CA LEU A 530 19.48 -5.34 27.16
C LEU A 530 19.65 -4.25 26.08
N SER A 531 18.87 -3.17 26.12
CA SER A 531 19.05 -2.02 25.21
C SER A 531 20.43 -1.37 25.33
N ARG A 532 20.99 -1.26 26.54
CA ARG A 532 22.36 -0.75 26.71
C ARG A 532 23.41 -1.66 26.08
N PHE A 533 23.20 -2.97 26.07
CA PHE A 533 24.07 -3.91 25.35
C PHE A 533 24.03 -3.63 23.84
N TYR A 534 22.83 -3.55 23.25
CA TYR A 534 22.67 -3.29 21.81
C TYR A 534 23.08 -1.86 21.41
N GLU A 535 22.98 -0.87 22.30
CA GLU A 535 23.52 0.48 22.08
C GLU A 535 25.03 0.44 21.89
N ARG A 536 25.73 -0.35 22.71
CA ARG A 536 27.19 -0.54 22.58
C ARG A 536 27.55 -1.39 21.37
N LEU A 537 26.75 -2.40 21.05
CA LEU A 537 27.01 -3.32 19.94
C LEU A 537 26.77 -2.66 18.58
N LEU A 538 25.65 -1.95 18.41
CA LEU A 538 25.19 -1.42 17.12
C LEU A 538 25.47 0.08 16.94
N GLY A 539 25.73 0.81 18.04
CA GLY A 539 25.88 2.27 18.02
C GLY A 539 24.57 3.04 17.77
N TRP A 540 23.42 2.38 17.91
CA TRP A 540 22.09 2.98 17.74
C TRP A 540 21.64 3.70 19.01
N SER A 541 20.84 4.76 18.87
CA SER A 541 20.34 5.53 20.02
C SER A 541 18.99 5.02 20.51
N VAL A 542 18.78 5.02 21.83
CA VAL A 542 17.46 4.82 22.44
C VAL A 542 16.50 5.95 22.02
N ALA A 543 15.37 5.57 21.45
CA ALA A 543 14.29 6.46 21.03
C ALA A 543 13.19 6.60 22.10
N THR A 544 12.85 5.50 22.78
CA THR A 544 11.89 5.49 23.91
C THR A 544 12.45 4.64 25.04
N ASP A 545 12.31 5.12 26.28
CA ASP A 545 12.74 4.43 27.50
C ASP A 545 11.59 4.44 28.53
N GLU A 546 10.84 3.35 28.56
CA GLU A 546 9.79 3.08 29.53
C GLU A 546 10.18 1.89 30.43
N PRO A 547 9.62 1.78 31.65
CA PRO A 547 9.99 0.70 32.58
C PRO A 547 9.80 -0.71 32.01
N THR A 548 8.81 -0.91 31.12
CA THR A 548 8.47 -2.21 30.53
C THR A 548 8.79 -2.30 29.04
N TRP A 549 9.32 -1.23 28.44
CA TRP A 549 9.53 -1.14 27.00
C TRP A 549 10.66 -0.17 26.65
N VAL A 550 11.65 -0.61 25.88
CA VAL A 550 12.70 0.28 25.37
C VAL A 550 12.79 0.11 23.86
N THR A 551 12.81 1.19 23.08
CA THR A 551 13.00 1.13 21.62
C THR A 551 14.29 1.83 21.26
N MET A 552 15.10 1.19 20.43
CA MET A 552 16.28 1.74 19.78
C MET A 552 16.01 1.98 18.31
N GLN A 553 16.56 3.07 17.76
CA GLN A 553 16.33 3.44 16.37
C GLN A 553 17.64 3.74 15.65
N ALA A 554 17.76 3.17 14.44
CA ALA A 554 18.88 3.40 13.57
C ALA A 554 18.86 4.82 12.99
N ARG A 555 20.04 5.41 12.80
CA ARG A 555 20.22 6.70 12.12
C ARG A 555 21.23 6.55 11.00
N ASP A 556 21.03 7.27 9.91
CA ASP A 556 22.04 7.36 8.86
C ASP A 556 23.24 8.24 9.30
N GLY A 557 24.29 8.29 8.48
CA GLY A 557 25.48 9.11 8.75
C GLY A 557 25.23 10.63 8.80
N ARG A 558 23.99 11.08 8.56
CA ARG A 558 23.54 12.48 8.66
C ARG A 558 22.60 12.70 9.85
N GLY A 559 22.34 11.66 10.66
CA GLY A 559 21.47 11.70 11.83
C GLY A 559 19.98 11.52 11.54
N VAL A 560 19.61 11.23 10.28
CA VAL A 560 18.22 11.00 9.86
C VAL A 560 17.77 9.62 10.35
N LEU A 561 16.57 9.53 10.91
CA LEU A 561 15.99 8.27 11.36
C LEU A 561 15.77 7.32 10.19
N LEU A 562 16.28 6.11 10.32
CA LEU A 562 16.02 5.01 9.38
C LEU A 562 14.75 4.25 9.82
N PRO A 563 14.09 3.53 8.90
CA PRO A 563 12.84 2.80 9.19
C PRO A 563 13.04 1.51 10.02
N TRP A 564 14.26 1.27 10.51
CA TRP A 564 14.64 0.09 11.29
C TRP A 564 14.68 0.42 12.78
N ASN A 565 14.01 -0.38 13.60
CA ASN A 565 14.10 -0.28 15.05
C ASN A 565 14.28 -1.67 15.70
N LEU A 566 14.87 -1.65 16.90
CA LEU A 566 14.99 -2.81 17.78
C LEU A 566 14.39 -2.41 19.12
N ALA A 567 13.35 -3.11 19.55
CA ALA A 567 12.66 -2.87 20.81
C ALA A 567 12.88 -4.03 21.78
N PHE A 568 12.74 -3.74 23.06
CA PHE A 568 12.94 -4.66 24.15
C PHE A 568 11.75 -4.57 25.08
N GLN A 569 11.09 -5.69 25.34
CA GLN A 569 9.86 -5.75 26.13
C GLN A 569 10.11 -6.53 27.41
N LEU A 570 9.60 -6.01 28.54
CA LEU A 570 9.68 -6.72 29.82
C LEU A 570 8.86 -8.01 29.76
N ASP A 571 9.50 -9.13 30.07
CA ASP A 571 8.85 -10.41 30.31
C ASP A 571 9.27 -10.94 31.69
N GLU A 572 8.31 -10.99 32.62
CA GLU A 572 8.53 -11.45 34.00
C GLU A 572 8.68 -12.98 34.09
N ALA A 573 8.25 -13.71 33.08
CA ALA A 573 8.35 -15.17 32.96
C ALA A 573 9.37 -15.58 31.88
N TYR A 574 10.35 -14.72 31.60
CA TYR A 574 11.30 -14.90 30.52
C TYR A 574 12.10 -16.21 30.63
N GLU A 575 12.02 -17.02 29.58
CA GLU A 575 12.90 -18.17 29.35
C GLU A 575 13.82 -17.89 28.15
N PRO A 576 15.15 -18.05 28.28
CA PRO A 576 16.06 -17.87 27.15
C PRO A 576 15.79 -18.86 26.02
N PRO A 577 15.88 -18.44 24.74
CA PRO A 577 15.75 -19.36 23.62
C PRO A 577 16.92 -20.34 23.54
N VAL A 578 16.67 -21.55 23.01
CA VAL A 578 17.70 -22.59 22.83
C VAL A 578 18.20 -22.62 21.38
N TRP A 579 19.51 -22.79 21.21
CA TRP A 579 20.16 -22.94 19.90
C TRP A 579 21.12 -24.13 19.88
N PRO A 580 21.10 -24.99 18.84
CA PRO A 580 20.09 -25.07 17.78
C PRO A 580 18.68 -25.36 18.32
N SER A 581 17.65 -25.01 17.54
CA SER A 581 16.24 -25.24 17.88
C SER A 581 15.93 -26.70 18.25
N GLU A 582 15.35 -26.92 19.44
CA GLU A 582 14.89 -28.25 19.91
C GLU A 582 13.37 -28.28 20.14
N ALA A 583 12.71 -29.39 19.79
CA ALA A 583 11.26 -29.51 19.94
C ALA A 583 10.81 -29.44 21.41
N GLY A 584 9.84 -28.56 21.71
CA GLY A 584 9.30 -28.38 23.06
C GLY A 584 10.13 -27.47 23.98
N GLN A 585 11.20 -26.86 23.47
CA GLN A 585 11.97 -25.80 24.14
C GLN A 585 11.63 -24.43 23.55
N GLN A 586 11.89 -23.36 24.30
CA GLN A 586 11.72 -21.98 23.82
C GLN A 586 12.54 -21.75 22.54
N GLN A 587 11.86 -21.36 21.47
CA GLN A 587 12.48 -21.09 20.18
C GLN A 587 12.96 -19.65 20.10
N MET A 588 13.99 -19.40 19.29
CA MET A 588 14.37 -18.04 18.93
C MET A 588 13.22 -17.36 18.16
N GLN A 589 12.87 -16.14 18.54
CA GLN A 589 11.83 -15.35 17.87
C GLN A 589 12.31 -14.81 16.52
N LEU A 590 13.59 -14.45 16.45
CA LEU A 590 14.25 -13.96 15.26
C LEU A 590 15.75 -14.24 15.36
N HIS A 591 16.37 -14.59 14.23
CA HIS A 591 17.82 -14.66 14.10
C HIS A 591 18.36 -13.27 13.71
N LEU A 592 19.22 -12.67 14.54
CA LEU A 592 19.82 -11.37 14.28
C LEU A 592 21.19 -11.51 13.64
N ASP A 593 21.32 -11.16 12.37
CA ASP A 593 22.60 -11.14 11.66
C ASP A 593 23.17 -9.71 11.55
N VAL A 594 24.37 -9.52 12.09
CA VAL A 594 25.10 -8.25 12.08
C VAL A 594 26.31 -8.38 11.16
N GLU A 595 26.27 -7.65 10.05
CA GLU A 595 27.41 -7.57 9.14
C GLU A 595 28.53 -6.75 9.78
N VAL A 596 29.73 -7.33 9.82
CA VAL A 596 30.95 -6.72 10.36
C VAL A 596 32.07 -6.80 9.32
N THR A 597 33.07 -5.95 9.49
CA THR A 597 34.24 -5.93 8.58
C THR A 597 35.31 -6.95 8.96
N ASP A 598 35.30 -7.41 10.21
CA ASP A 598 36.26 -8.37 10.77
C ASP A 598 35.58 -9.13 11.92
N VAL A 599 35.30 -10.41 11.70
CA VAL A 599 34.52 -11.24 12.64
C VAL A 599 35.28 -11.47 13.94
N GLU A 600 36.61 -11.64 13.91
CA GLU A 600 37.41 -11.91 15.11
C GLU A 600 37.43 -10.70 16.06
N SER A 601 37.71 -9.52 15.51
CA SER A 601 37.76 -8.26 16.25
C SER A 601 36.39 -7.87 16.78
N ALA A 602 35.34 -8.07 15.98
CA ALA A 602 33.96 -7.81 16.40
C ALA A 602 33.49 -8.79 17.48
N THR A 603 33.88 -10.06 17.39
CA THR A 603 33.60 -11.07 18.43
C THR A 603 34.28 -10.69 19.74
N ALA A 604 35.56 -10.32 19.72
CA ALA A 604 36.26 -9.86 20.92
C ALA A 604 35.56 -8.65 21.56
N ALA A 605 35.16 -7.66 20.75
CA ALA A 605 34.43 -6.50 21.24
C ALA A 605 33.05 -6.85 21.82
N ALA A 606 32.30 -7.77 21.19
CA ALA A 606 31.01 -8.24 21.68
C ALA A 606 31.15 -8.94 23.04
N LEU A 607 32.17 -9.79 23.21
CA LEU A 607 32.47 -10.45 24.48
C LEU A 607 32.82 -9.45 25.59
N GLU A 608 33.59 -8.40 25.28
CA GLU A 608 33.94 -7.34 26.24
C GLU A 608 32.71 -6.58 26.78
N ILE A 609 31.65 -6.45 25.97
CA ILE A 609 30.44 -5.71 26.36
C ILE A 609 29.33 -6.58 26.94
N GLY A 610 29.57 -7.89 27.10
CA GLY A 610 28.70 -8.82 27.83
C GLY A 610 28.09 -9.96 26.99
N ALA A 611 28.47 -10.13 25.73
CA ALA A 611 28.04 -11.28 24.94
C ALA A 611 28.77 -12.56 25.41
N ARG A 612 28.20 -13.72 25.08
CA ARG A 612 28.83 -15.03 25.28
C ARG A 612 28.95 -15.75 23.94
N LEU A 613 30.08 -16.42 23.70
CA LEU A 613 30.23 -17.25 22.51
C LEU A 613 29.40 -18.54 22.69
N HIS A 614 28.61 -18.90 21.68
CA HIS A 614 27.85 -20.15 21.72
C HIS A 614 28.75 -21.36 21.41
N GLU A 615 28.46 -22.53 21.98
CA GLU A 615 29.29 -23.74 21.77
C GLU A 615 29.15 -24.30 20.34
N HIS A 616 27.96 -24.19 19.77
CA HIS A 616 27.67 -24.57 18.39
C HIS A 616 27.99 -23.42 17.42
N GLN A 617 29.02 -23.61 16.58
CA GLN A 617 29.45 -22.69 15.52
C GLN A 617 29.34 -23.40 14.16
N PRO A 618 28.28 -23.16 13.36
CA PRO A 618 28.00 -23.95 12.16
C PRO A 618 28.84 -23.57 10.94
N GLN A 619 29.47 -22.38 10.94
CA GLN A 619 30.20 -21.83 9.79
C GLN A 619 31.49 -21.14 10.27
N ASP A 620 32.54 -21.18 9.45
CA ASP A 620 33.88 -20.66 9.81
C ASP A 620 33.96 -19.12 9.73
N ASP A 621 33.13 -18.51 8.88
CA ASP A 621 33.03 -17.08 8.60
C ASP A 621 31.91 -16.36 9.38
N VAL A 622 31.19 -17.11 10.21
CA VAL A 622 30.16 -16.59 11.12
C VAL A 622 30.55 -16.89 12.56
N ARG A 623 30.21 -16.00 13.49
CA ARG A 623 30.27 -16.28 14.93
C ARG A 623 28.88 -16.15 15.52
N VAL A 624 28.41 -17.25 16.10
CA VAL A 624 27.15 -17.31 16.85
C VAL A 624 27.43 -16.89 18.28
N LEU A 625 26.74 -15.85 18.75
CA LEU A 625 26.83 -15.35 20.10
C LEU A 625 25.47 -15.31 20.77
N LEU A 626 25.49 -15.31 22.09
CA LEU A 626 24.35 -15.02 22.95
C LEU A 626 24.52 -13.63 23.54
N ASP A 627 23.46 -12.83 23.52
CA ASP A 627 23.40 -11.60 24.29
C ASP A 627 23.23 -11.89 25.81
N PRO A 628 23.22 -10.87 26.68
CA PRO A 628 23.10 -11.07 28.13
C PRO A 628 21.86 -11.86 28.57
N ASP A 629 20.76 -11.78 27.82
CA ASP A 629 19.51 -12.47 28.12
C ASP A 629 19.41 -13.81 27.37
N GLY A 630 20.38 -14.14 26.52
CA GLY A 630 20.45 -15.42 25.83
C GLY A 630 19.83 -15.43 24.44
N HIS A 631 19.45 -14.28 23.87
CA HIS A 631 19.06 -14.27 22.46
C HIS A 631 20.26 -14.52 21.57
N VAL A 632 20.03 -15.25 20.50
CA VAL A 632 21.05 -15.64 19.53
C VAL A 632 21.22 -14.54 18.50
N PHE A 633 22.46 -14.12 18.27
CA PHE A 633 22.82 -13.23 17.17
C PHE A 633 24.13 -13.69 16.53
N CYS A 634 24.29 -13.38 15.24
CA CYS A 634 25.47 -13.73 14.47
C CYS A 634 26.24 -12.50 14.02
N LEU A 635 27.56 -12.62 14.03
CA LEU A 635 28.48 -11.68 13.39
C LEU A 635 29.06 -12.35 12.14
N TYR A 636 28.99 -11.67 10.99
CA TYR A 636 29.48 -12.22 9.73
C TYR A 636 30.13 -11.16 8.85
N THR A 637 30.99 -11.55 7.92
CA THR A 637 31.52 -10.68 6.83
C THR A 637 30.82 -11.04 5.51
N GLY A 638 30.46 -10.05 4.69
CA GLY A 638 29.57 -10.20 3.52
C GLY A 638 29.80 -11.37 2.53
N GLU A 639 28.70 -11.63 1.80
CA GLU A 639 28.27 -12.86 1.08
C GLU A 639 27.92 -14.06 1.99
N TYR A 640 26.85 -13.88 2.77
CA TYR A 640 26.06 -14.97 3.35
C TYR A 640 25.63 -15.94 2.24
N ALA A 641 26.28 -17.10 2.14
CA ALA A 641 25.89 -18.17 1.21
C ALA A 641 24.89 -19.10 1.88
N GLY A 642 23.66 -18.60 2.10
CA GLY A 642 22.46 -19.40 2.37
C GLY A 642 22.25 -19.83 3.80
#